data_AF-A0A1U7LJM6-F1
#
_entry.id   AF-A0A1U7LJM6-F1
#
_cell.length_a   1.000
_cell.length_b   1.000
_cell.length_c   1.000
_cell.angle_alpha   90.00
_cell.angle_beta   90.00
_cell.angle_gamma   90.00
#
_symmetry.space_group_name_H-M   'P 1'
#
loop_
_entity.id
_entity.type
_entity.pdbx_description
1 polymer ?
#
loop_
_entity_poly.entity_id
_entity_poly.type
_entity_poly.pdbx_seq_one_letter_code
_entity_poly.pdbx_strand_id
1 'polypeptide(L)'
;MFSGAPRLHMTTTSPIINGHSFCSPSRVKLLPIPICRIKKSRFSSFVGRLELARIVKLGDVTPDSRPDKARFNPQSFPAGQVVYDFVDSIRDELSYLEDFQIYRRVFVIAGIADGKELPTIEDLQDSLIKMNALYPRALIQRIFVFEATEELISPIPDIVCILPSRSSQLSVMRTVMSDVTSTLLSEFSLLGQTVQSLPTLDSPNVLFDPADQALQKRSSATGSVDKGHSRTFSQTVHGNQNMSDTFKKRGKGRVTKTSGDLYLLAGRTADALKEYAEAANFAKHSNDYLWHGAALEGLAICLVVLAYLQIDVPIPVIAFHKPLSNDQTSNSKSLPQSQWDTPSPPLITPQLHDLIPQIYETIFYLYDRSHTQENDTIPLSCSIESHLRLISLYCVEYQTGGWTGEALKAAVLGTLISEVSPRNIPPRVQIANLLAKTHQNITTDLDLSDRIRYLSILASSYSQISFYRRRSLIIRQIVLNLIPGFIQSRIVGAADRGVHPASNEITLHSFPQNFNTLLEEMCSVYTSDPYPDFGWPSLKSLILKDCIAICEALPNYEGAVDFSMRFLGCASNPADQLKFMGNIPKLLSVSKGAGKRIYWDGGVLISVNAQLANMDNMPTLRRREELVKDKDLFIFNPHRNTIRKDRDMPAC
;
A
#
# COMPACT_ATOMS: atom_id res chain seq x y z
N MET A 1 41.32 9.41 4.11
CA MET A 1 40.39 10.54 3.96
C MET A 1 39.38 10.19 2.87
N PHE A 2 38.30 9.49 3.20
CA PHE A 2 37.17 9.24 2.29
C PHE A 2 35.90 9.57 3.05
N SER A 3 35.55 10.85 3.04
CA SER A 3 34.38 11.43 3.71
C SER A 3 33.88 12.53 2.80
N GLY A 4 33.02 12.18 1.84
CA GLY A 4 32.51 13.17 0.89
C GLY A 4 31.78 12.58 -0.31
N ALA A 5 31.08 11.46 -0.17
CA ALA A 5 30.00 11.18 -1.12
C ALA A 5 28.82 12.08 -0.69
N PRO A 6 28.21 12.87 -1.61
CA PRO A 6 27.03 13.64 -1.27
C PRO A 6 25.95 12.63 -0.85
N ARG A 7 25.60 12.64 0.45
CA ARG A 7 24.40 11.99 0.94
C ARG A 7 23.25 12.70 0.23
N LEU A 8 22.74 12.09 -0.84
CA LEU A 8 21.41 12.41 -1.33
C LEU A 8 20.51 12.35 -0.10
N HIS A 9 20.01 13.50 0.34
CA HIS A 9 18.97 13.60 1.36
C HIS A 9 17.68 13.00 0.82
N MET A 10 17.66 11.69 0.58
CA MET A 10 16.44 10.90 0.48
C MET A 10 16.03 10.50 1.89
N THR A 11 15.88 11.52 2.74
CA THR A 11 15.32 11.43 4.07
C THR A 11 13.80 11.45 3.95
N THR A 12 13.24 10.37 3.44
CA THR A 12 11.85 10.04 3.70
C THR A 12 11.83 8.58 4.12
N THR A 13 11.73 8.36 5.43
CA THR A 13 11.21 7.10 5.97
C THR A 13 9.89 6.83 5.24
N SER A 14 9.92 5.96 4.24
CA SER A 14 8.71 5.68 3.48
C SER A 14 7.73 5.00 4.43
N PRO A 15 6.49 5.49 4.50
CA PRO A 15 5.50 4.91 5.38
C PRO A 15 5.34 3.43 5.07
N ILE A 16 5.20 2.63 6.13
CA ILE A 16 4.56 1.33 6.01
C ILE A 16 3.18 1.62 5.43
N ILE A 17 2.87 1.03 4.28
CA ILE A 17 1.54 1.16 3.70
C ILE A 17 0.58 0.47 4.69
N ASN A 18 -0.25 1.25 5.39
CA ASN A 18 -1.02 0.83 6.56
C ASN A 18 -1.73 -0.53 6.39
N GLY A 19 -2.28 -0.82 5.21
CA GLY A 19 -2.99 -2.06 4.90
C GLY A 19 -2.12 -3.33 4.80
N HIS A 20 -0.79 -3.21 4.83
CA HIS A 20 0.16 -4.32 4.62
C HIS A 20 1.17 -4.54 5.76
N SER A 21 0.95 -3.90 6.91
CA SER A 21 1.65 -4.30 8.14
C SER A 21 1.40 -5.77 8.47
N PHE A 22 2.33 -6.41 9.17
CA PHE A 22 2.25 -7.84 9.52
C PHE A 22 0.90 -8.27 10.10
N CYS A 23 0.37 -7.52 11.08
CA CYS A 23 -0.92 -7.82 11.72
C CYS A 23 -2.12 -7.12 11.08
N SER A 24 -2.04 -6.65 9.83
CA SER A 24 -3.21 -6.02 9.18
C SER A 24 -4.49 -6.89 9.19
N PRO A 25 -4.44 -8.24 9.15
CA PRO A 25 -5.65 -9.06 9.27
C PRO A 25 -6.37 -9.00 10.62
N SER A 26 -5.75 -8.46 11.66
CA SER A 26 -6.39 -8.30 12.97
C SER A 26 -7.22 -7.02 13.09
N ARG A 27 -7.45 -6.31 11.98
CA ARG A 27 -8.11 -4.99 11.97
C ARG A 27 -9.47 -5.05 11.30
N VAL A 28 -10.42 -4.33 11.88
CA VAL A 28 -11.78 -4.21 11.38
C VAL A 28 -11.84 -3.08 10.35
N LYS A 29 -12.24 -3.40 9.12
CA LYS A 29 -12.37 -2.39 8.07
C LYS A 29 -13.61 -1.53 8.25
N LEU A 30 -13.41 -0.22 8.14
CA LEU A 30 -14.43 0.82 8.19
C LEU A 30 -14.33 1.71 6.96
N LEU A 31 -15.42 1.86 6.21
CA LEU A 31 -15.51 2.76 5.05
C LEU A 31 -16.26 4.04 5.44
N PRO A 32 -15.58 5.21 5.52
CA PRO A 32 -16.26 6.49 5.63
C PRO A 32 -16.82 6.92 4.27
N ILE A 33 -18.08 7.32 4.23
CA ILE A 33 -18.72 7.87 3.01
C ILE A 33 -19.32 9.25 3.29
N PRO A 34 -19.22 10.21 2.36
CA PRO A 34 -19.87 11.50 2.53
C PRO A 34 -21.39 11.34 2.41
N ILE A 35 -22.14 11.92 3.36
CA ILE A 35 -23.59 11.96 3.37
C ILE A 35 -24.06 13.41 3.31
N CYS A 36 -25.15 13.65 2.57
CA CYS A 36 -25.67 14.98 2.30
C CYS A 36 -24.59 15.90 1.67
N ARG A 37 -24.83 17.21 1.70
CA ARG A 37 -23.86 18.19 1.21
C ARG A 37 -22.72 18.33 2.23
N ILE A 38 -21.50 18.03 1.80
CA ILE A 38 -20.31 18.21 2.63
C ILE A 38 -19.10 18.64 1.79
N LYS A 39 -18.33 19.61 2.28
CA LYS A 39 -17.08 20.05 1.64
C LYS A 39 -15.98 19.01 1.88
N LYS A 40 -15.17 18.72 0.84
CA LYS A 40 -14.06 17.75 0.92
C LYS A 40 -13.12 17.98 2.11
N SER A 41 -12.74 19.23 2.38
CA SER A 41 -11.86 19.57 3.51
C SER A 41 -12.49 19.26 4.88
N ARG A 42 -13.80 19.45 5.03
CA ARG A 42 -14.52 19.14 6.27
C ARG A 42 -14.72 17.63 6.42
N PHE A 43 -15.08 16.94 5.35
CA PHE A 43 -15.13 15.47 5.33
C PHE A 43 -13.79 14.87 5.79
N SER A 44 -12.67 15.27 5.18
CA SER A 44 -11.34 14.79 5.58
C SER A 44 -10.99 15.14 7.02
N SER A 45 -11.37 16.33 7.50
CA SER A 45 -11.15 16.71 8.90
C SER A 45 -11.94 15.81 9.87
N PHE A 46 -13.19 15.49 9.57
CA PHE A 46 -14.04 14.66 10.43
C PHE A 46 -13.59 13.19 10.43
N VAL A 47 -13.24 12.64 9.27
CA VAL A 47 -12.65 11.31 9.18
C VAL A 47 -11.36 11.27 10.01
N GLY A 48 -10.49 12.27 9.89
CA GLY A 48 -9.27 12.37 10.69
C GLY A 48 -9.53 12.40 12.21
N ARG A 49 -10.65 12.98 12.68
CA ARG A 49 -11.02 12.93 14.10
C ARG A 49 -11.38 11.51 14.55
N LEU A 50 -12.11 10.75 13.73
CA LEU A 50 -12.43 9.34 14.02
C LEU A 50 -11.17 8.46 14.00
N GLU A 51 -10.26 8.70 13.06
CA GLU A 51 -8.99 7.97 12.96
C GLU A 51 -8.12 8.12 14.21
N LEU A 52 -8.15 9.27 14.89
CA LEU A 52 -7.45 9.46 16.17
C LEU A 52 -7.97 8.53 17.28
N ALA A 53 -9.22 8.04 17.15
CA ALA A 53 -9.86 7.09 18.06
C ALA A 53 -10.00 5.68 17.45
N ARG A 54 -9.20 5.34 16.43
CA ARG A 54 -9.26 4.03 15.74
C ARG A 54 -8.93 2.81 16.60
N ILE A 55 -8.33 3.00 17.78
CA ILE A 55 -7.98 1.92 18.71
C ILE A 55 -8.93 2.01 19.90
N VAL A 56 -9.75 0.98 20.07
CA VAL A 56 -10.72 0.87 21.16
C VAL A 56 -10.30 -0.26 22.08
N LYS A 57 -10.00 0.05 23.34
CA LYS A 57 -9.68 -0.96 24.35
C LYS A 57 -10.96 -1.65 24.80
N LEU A 58 -10.92 -2.97 24.94
CA LEU A 58 -12.11 -3.74 25.32
C LEU A 58 -12.59 -3.40 26.74
N GLY A 59 -11.69 -3.03 27.66
CA GLY A 59 -12.07 -2.54 28.99
C GLY A 59 -12.98 -1.31 28.97
N ASP A 60 -12.92 -0.47 27.93
CA ASP A 60 -13.74 0.74 27.80
C ASP A 60 -15.10 0.46 27.12
N VAL A 61 -15.33 -0.76 26.63
CA VAL A 61 -16.54 -1.15 25.90
C VAL A 61 -17.54 -1.80 26.83
N THR A 62 -18.76 -1.25 26.87
CA THR A 62 -19.87 -1.81 27.62
C THR A 62 -20.37 -3.10 26.96
N PRO A 63 -20.49 -4.22 27.69
CA PRO A 63 -20.99 -5.48 27.13
C PRO A 63 -22.50 -5.41 26.85
N ASP A 64 -22.95 -6.12 25.82
CA ASP A 64 -24.38 -6.37 25.60
C ASP A 64 -24.92 -7.32 26.69
N SER A 65 -26.06 -6.98 27.28
CA SER A 65 -26.67 -7.77 28.36
C SER A 65 -27.40 -9.02 27.87
N ARG A 66 -27.66 -9.13 26.56
CA ARG A 66 -28.41 -10.26 25.98
C ARG A 66 -27.52 -11.50 25.82
N PRO A 67 -27.98 -12.69 26.25
CA PRO A 67 -27.14 -13.89 26.30
C PRO A 67 -26.73 -14.42 24.92
N ASP A 68 -27.58 -14.29 23.91
CA ASP A 68 -27.29 -14.66 22.52
C ASP A 68 -26.22 -13.77 21.87
N LYS A 69 -26.00 -12.58 22.42
CA LYS A 69 -25.01 -11.59 21.94
C LYS A 69 -23.75 -11.50 22.83
N ALA A 70 -23.58 -12.44 23.77
CA ALA A 70 -22.49 -12.42 24.74
C ALA A 70 -21.22 -13.18 24.29
N ARG A 71 -21.22 -13.85 23.12
CA ARG A 71 -20.08 -14.69 22.70
C ARG A 71 -18.78 -13.89 22.61
N PHE A 72 -18.83 -12.66 22.11
CA PHE A 72 -17.68 -11.76 22.02
C PHE A 72 -17.69 -10.70 23.14
N ASN A 73 -18.09 -11.06 24.36
CA ASN A 73 -18.13 -10.14 25.49
C ASN A 73 -16.76 -9.44 25.71
N PRO A 74 -16.67 -8.10 25.62
CA PRO A 74 -15.42 -7.36 25.74
C PRO A 74 -14.75 -7.52 27.11
N GLN A 75 -15.52 -7.70 28.17
CA GLN A 75 -15.03 -7.78 29.55
C GLN A 75 -14.40 -9.14 29.89
N SER A 76 -14.51 -10.13 29.01
CA SER A 76 -13.81 -11.41 29.16
C SER A 76 -12.30 -11.31 28.87
N PHE A 77 -11.88 -10.25 28.17
CA PHE A 77 -10.48 -9.97 27.87
C PHE A 77 -10.24 -8.44 27.79
N PRO A 78 -10.34 -7.72 28.91
CA PRO A 78 -10.34 -6.25 28.92
C PRO A 78 -9.02 -5.61 28.47
N ALA A 79 -7.92 -6.37 28.54
CA ALA A 79 -6.61 -5.95 28.04
C ALA A 79 -6.51 -5.98 26.49
N GLY A 80 -7.48 -6.60 25.81
CA GLY A 80 -7.57 -6.60 24.36
C GLY A 80 -7.97 -5.25 23.77
N GLN A 81 -7.88 -5.16 22.45
CA GLN A 81 -8.24 -3.96 21.72
C GLN A 81 -8.76 -4.30 20.32
N VAL A 82 -9.77 -3.56 19.86
CA VAL A 82 -10.21 -3.54 18.46
C VAL A 82 -9.50 -2.39 17.75
N VAL A 83 -8.93 -2.68 16.59
CA VAL A 83 -8.26 -1.69 15.74
C VAL A 83 -9.05 -1.53 14.46
N TYR A 84 -9.50 -0.30 14.19
CA TYR A 84 -10.20 0.06 12.97
C TYR A 84 -9.22 0.48 11.87
N ASP A 85 -9.38 -0.10 10.69
CA ASP A 85 -8.67 0.24 9.46
C ASP A 85 -9.61 1.03 8.55
N PHE A 86 -9.32 2.31 8.36
CA PHE A 86 -10.12 3.20 7.53
C PHE A 86 -9.73 2.98 6.07
N VAL A 87 -10.69 2.57 5.25
CA VAL A 87 -10.48 2.25 3.83
C VAL A 87 -11.20 3.25 2.93
N ASP A 88 -10.63 3.57 1.79
CA ASP A 88 -11.22 4.55 0.85
C ASP A 88 -12.23 3.93 -0.13
N SER A 89 -12.18 2.62 -0.33
CA SER A 89 -13.05 1.89 -1.26
C SER A 89 -13.22 0.42 -0.90
N ILE A 90 -14.31 -0.17 -1.39
CA ILE A 90 -14.54 -1.62 -1.33
C ILE A 90 -13.99 -2.28 -2.60
N ARG A 91 -13.39 -3.46 -2.43
CA ARG A 91 -12.92 -4.30 -3.54
C ARG A 91 -13.90 -5.45 -3.77
N ASP A 92 -14.98 -5.16 -4.48
CA ASP A 92 -16.04 -6.16 -4.73
C ASP A 92 -15.52 -7.39 -5.49
N GLU A 93 -14.52 -7.21 -6.35
CA GLU A 93 -13.85 -8.30 -7.09
C GLU A 93 -13.23 -9.37 -6.18
N LEU A 94 -12.82 -9.00 -4.96
CA LEU A 94 -12.20 -9.91 -3.98
C LEU A 94 -13.19 -10.45 -2.95
N SER A 95 -14.49 -10.23 -3.16
CA SER A 95 -15.56 -10.67 -2.28
C SER A 95 -15.60 -12.19 -2.05
N TYR A 96 -15.17 -12.96 -3.05
CA TYR A 96 -15.11 -14.43 -2.98
C TYR A 96 -14.06 -14.95 -1.99
N LEU A 97 -13.13 -14.09 -1.55
CA LEU A 97 -12.12 -14.43 -0.56
C LEU A 97 -12.61 -14.26 0.88
N GLU A 98 -13.78 -13.65 1.11
CA GLU A 98 -14.24 -13.34 2.48
C GLU A 98 -14.51 -14.59 3.32
N ASP A 99 -14.98 -15.69 2.72
CA ASP A 99 -15.22 -16.95 3.43
C ASP A 99 -13.91 -17.58 3.95
N PHE A 100 -12.81 -17.35 3.22
CA PHE A 100 -11.47 -17.80 3.60
C PHE A 100 -10.70 -16.79 4.46
N GLN A 101 -10.92 -15.50 4.25
CA GLN A 101 -10.22 -14.38 4.89
C GLN A 101 -11.21 -13.27 5.25
N ILE A 102 -11.98 -13.50 6.30
CA ILE A 102 -13.12 -12.65 6.68
C ILE A 102 -12.73 -11.22 7.03
N TYR A 103 -11.49 -10.98 7.44
CA TYR A 103 -10.94 -9.64 7.67
C TYR A 103 -10.95 -8.76 6.41
N ARG A 104 -11.12 -9.34 5.20
CA ARG A 104 -11.23 -8.58 3.97
C ARG A 104 -12.53 -7.78 3.87
N ARG A 105 -13.59 -8.25 4.53
CA ARG A 105 -14.92 -7.64 4.53
C ARG A 105 -14.89 -6.26 5.19
N VAL A 106 -15.63 -5.32 4.62
CA VAL A 106 -15.93 -4.04 5.29
C VAL A 106 -17.11 -4.25 6.22
N PHE A 107 -16.87 -4.15 7.52
CA PHE A 107 -17.88 -4.43 8.54
C PHE A 107 -18.68 -3.19 8.93
N VAL A 108 -18.08 -2.01 8.81
CA VAL A 108 -18.67 -0.73 9.25
C VAL A 108 -18.69 0.25 8.10
N ILE A 109 -19.88 0.80 7.79
CA ILE A 109 -20.04 1.97 6.94
C ILE A 109 -20.35 3.16 7.83
N ALA A 110 -19.49 4.17 7.76
CA ALA A 110 -19.63 5.40 8.51
C ALA A 110 -20.05 6.53 7.56
N GLY A 111 -21.34 6.84 7.51
CA GLY A 111 -21.83 8.03 6.84
C GLY A 111 -21.38 9.28 7.58
N ILE A 112 -20.72 10.21 6.92
CA ILE A 112 -20.21 11.45 7.52
C ILE A 112 -21.00 12.62 6.98
N ALA A 113 -21.73 13.30 7.86
CA ALA A 113 -22.52 14.48 7.54
C ALA A 113 -22.01 15.70 8.32
N ASP A 114 -22.25 16.89 7.77
CA ASP A 114 -21.88 18.17 8.36
C ASP A 114 -23.11 18.91 8.86
N GLY A 115 -23.26 19.05 10.18
CA GLY A 115 -24.37 19.74 10.81
C GLY A 115 -24.48 21.22 10.43
N LYS A 116 -23.38 21.86 10.00
CA LYS A 116 -23.39 23.27 9.54
C LYS A 116 -24.06 23.46 8.18
N GLU A 117 -24.14 22.41 7.37
CA GLU A 117 -24.88 22.45 6.10
C GLU A 117 -26.38 22.15 6.31
N LEU A 118 -26.83 22.13 7.58
CA LEU A 118 -28.22 22.02 8.05
C LEU A 118 -29.01 20.87 7.39
N PRO A 119 -28.54 19.60 7.49
CA PRO A 119 -29.29 18.47 6.99
C PRO A 119 -30.57 18.27 7.81
N THR A 120 -31.68 17.93 7.16
CA THR A 120 -32.91 17.55 7.88
C THR A 120 -32.85 16.10 8.35
N ILE A 121 -33.64 15.74 9.37
CA ILE A 121 -33.72 14.35 9.85
C ILE A 121 -34.26 13.43 8.75
N GLU A 122 -35.19 13.91 7.92
CA GLU A 122 -35.74 13.17 6.77
C GLU A 122 -34.65 12.88 5.73
N ASP A 123 -33.81 13.87 5.39
CA ASP A 123 -32.68 13.67 4.46
C ASP A 123 -31.69 12.61 4.97
N LEU A 124 -31.43 12.61 6.28
CA LEU A 124 -30.53 11.66 6.92
C LEU A 124 -31.14 10.25 6.96
N GLN A 125 -32.44 10.13 7.21
CA GLN A 125 -33.18 8.86 7.15
C GLN A 125 -33.15 8.27 5.74
N ASP A 126 -33.46 9.06 4.72
CA ASP A 126 -33.40 8.64 3.33
C ASP A 126 -31.99 8.18 2.93
N SER A 127 -30.98 8.92 3.38
CA SER A 127 -29.57 8.58 3.16
C SER A 127 -29.19 7.27 3.86
N LEU A 128 -29.70 7.02 5.06
CA LEU A 128 -29.48 5.76 5.80
C LEU A 128 -30.11 4.57 5.07
N ILE A 129 -31.34 4.71 4.56
CA ILE A 129 -32.01 3.66 3.79
C ILE A 129 -31.22 3.35 2.50
N LYS A 130 -30.80 4.39 1.77
CA LYS A 130 -29.96 4.24 0.57
C LYS A 130 -28.64 3.56 0.90
N MET A 131 -27.97 3.95 1.98
CA MET A 131 -26.72 3.36 2.44
C MET A 131 -26.89 1.87 2.79
N ASN A 132 -27.98 1.50 3.46
CA ASN A 132 -28.28 0.11 3.79
C ASN A 132 -28.52 -0.75 2.55
N ALA A 133 -29.17 -0.19 1.52
CA ALA A 133 -29.39 -0.87 0.25
C ALA A 133 -28.10 -1.03 -0.56
N LEU A 134 -27.20 -0.03 -0.53
CA LEU A 134 -25.93 -0.04 -1.25
C LEU A 134 -24.89 -0.97 -0.63
N TYR A 135 -24.89 -1.11 0.70
CA TYR A 135 -23.89 -1.90 1.44
C TYR A 135 -24.54 -2.98 2.32
N PRO A 136 -25.27 -3.96 1.74
CA PRO A 136 -26.01 -4.97 2.50
C PRO A 136 -25.10 -5.94 3.27
N ARG A 137 -23.80 -5.96 2.96
CA ARG A 137 -22.81 -6.82 3.61
C ARG A 137 -22.12 -6.15 4.80
N ALA A 138 -22.26 -4.85 5.02
CA ALA A 138 -21.76 -4.29 6.28
C ALA A 138 -22.65 -4.76 7.45
N LEU A 139 -22.04 -4.95 8.61
CA LEU A 139 -22.77 -5.31 9.84
C LEU A 139 -23.30 -4.06 10.55
N ILE A 140 -22.63 -2.92 10.36
CA ILE A 140 -23.01 -1.64 10.94
C ILE A 140 -23.01 -0.61 9.83
N GLN A 141 -24.10 0.15 9.76
CA GLN A 141 -24.24 1.31 8.90
C GLN A 141 -24.79 2.44 9.78
N ARG A 142 -23.98 3.47 10.04
CA ARG A 142 -24.37 4.59 10.89
C ARG A 142 -23.96 5.92 10.27
N ILE A 143 -24.77 6.94 10.51
CA ILE A 143 -24.48 8.32 10.09
C ILE A 143 -24.01 9.11 11.31
N PHE A 144 -22.81 9.66 11.23
CA PHE A 144 -22.23 10.58 12.19
C PHE A 144 -22.40 12.01 11.69
N VAL A 145 -23.23 12.78 12.38
CA VAL A 145 -23.48 14.19 12.06
C VAL A 145 -22.56 15.05 12.92
N PHE A 146 -21.48 15.55 12.33
CA PHE A 146 -20.49 16.37 13.03
C PHE A 146 -20.93 17.82 13.15
N GLU A 147 -20.64 18.44 14.28
CA GLU A 147 -21.00 19.84 14.55
C GLU A 147 -22.52 20.08 14.43
N ALA A 148 -23.32 19.10 14.90
CA ALA A 148 -24.78 19.16 14.93
C ALA A 148 -25.28 20.28 15.86
N THR A 149 -26.44 20.86 15.56
CA THR A 149 -27.15 21.76 16.48
C THR A 149 -27.93 20.94 17.52
N GLU A 150 -28.22 21.53 18.68
CA GLU A 150 -29.02 20.87 19.72
C GLU A 150 -30.44 20.51 19.24
N GLU A 151 -30.95 21.22 18.22
CA GLU A 151 -32.25 20.97 17.59
C GLU A 151 -32.25 19.74 16.68
N LEU A 152 -31.09 19.28 16.21
CA LEU A 152 -30.95 18.19 15.22
C LEU A 152 -30.86 16.80 15.87
N ILE A 153 -31.05 16.67 17.18
CA ILE A 153 -30.92 15.38 17.88
C ILE A 153 -31.91 14.38 17.30
N SER A 154 -31.39 13.37 16.60
CA SER A 154 -32.19 12.34 15.96
C SER A 154 -32.66 11.28 16.99
N PRO A 155 -33.93 10.84 16.95
CA PRO A 155 -34.40 9.73 17.76
C PRO A 155 -33.93 8.36 17.23
N ILE A 156 -33.31 8.33 16.04
CA ILE A 156 -32.86 7.09 15.39
C ILE A 156 -31.46 6.74 15.89
N PRO A 157 -31.27 5.55 16.50
CA PRO A 157 -29.98 5.16 17.07
C PRO A 157 -28.80 5.17 16.10
N ASP A 158 -29.06 4.84 14.82
CA ASP A 158 -28.03 4.79 13.78
C ASP A 158 -27.67 6.17 13.20
N ILE A 159 -28.33 7.25 13.64
CA ILE A 159 -27.99 8.64 13.32
C ILE A 159 -27.42 9.29 14.59
N VAL A 160 -26.09 9.30 14.70
CA VAL A 160 -25.36 9.77 15.88
C VAL A 160 -24.98 11.23 15.68
N CYS A 161 -25.66 12.12 16.42
CA CYS A 161 -25.39 13.56 16.39
C CYS A 161 -24.25 13.93 17.35
N ILE A 162 -23.17 14.50 16.80
CA ILE A 162 -21.97 14.88 17.54
C ILE A 162 -21.98 16.40 17.70
N LEU A 163 -22.34 16.84 18.91
CA LEU A 163 -22.41 18.26 19.26
C LEU A 163 -21.01 18.90 19.28
N PRO A 164 -20.88 20.18 18.88
CA PRO A 164 -19.65 20.96 19.02
C PRO A 164 -19.22 21.02 20.49
N SER A 165 -18.25 20.20 20.86
CA SER A 165 -17.76 20.13 22.23
C SER A 165 -16.75 21.23 22.52
N ARG A 166 -16.90 21.93 23.66
CA ARG A 166 -15.85 22.80 24.24
C ARG A 166 -14.75 22.00 24.95
N SER A 167 -15.02 20.72 25.26
CA SER A 167 -14.09 19.75 25.84
C SER A 167 -13.24 19.05 24.77
N SER A 168 -12.40 18.08 25.18
CA SER A 168 -11.53 17.32 24.27
C SER A 168 -12.34 16.55 23.21
N GLN A 169 -12.17 16.91 21.94
CA GLN A 169 -12.81 16.22 20.82
C GLN A 169 -12.48 14.72 20.79
N LEU A 170 -11.29 14.33 21.27
CA LEU A 170 -10.85 12.94 21.29
C LEU A 170 -11.64 12.06 22.25
N SER A 171 -12.06 12.57 23.42
CA SER A 171 -12.85 11.76 24.37
C SER A 171 -14.21 11.42 23.79
N VAL A 172 -14.84 12.38 23.09
CA VAL A 172 -16.11 12.15 22.37
C VAL A 172 -15.93 11.08 21.30
N MET A 173 -14.87 11.17 20.49
CA MET A 173 -14.59 10.14 19.46
C MET A 173 -14.36 8.76 20.08
N ARG A 174 -13.67 8.66 21.23
CA ARG A 174 -13.49 7.39 21.94
C ARG A 174 -14.82 6.80 22.40
N THR A 175 -15.73 7.61 22.95
CA THR A 175 -17.07 7.15 23.33
C THR A 175 -17.85 6.67 22.12
N VAL A 176 -17.86 7.45 21.03
CA VAL A 176 -18.54 7.08 19.77
C VAL A 176 -17.99 5.76 19.22
N MET A 177 -16.67 5.60 19.14
CA MET A 177 -16.05 4.37 18.64
C MET A 177 -16.26 3.18 19.58
N SER A 178 -16.36 3.41 20.90
CA SER A 178 -16.67 2.35 21.88
C SER A 178 -18.11 1.84 21.73
N ASP A 179 -19.07 2.72 21.44
CA ASP A 179 -20.46 2.33 21.15
C ASP A 179 -20.58 1.56 19.83
N VAL A 180 -19.87 2.00 18.77
CA VAL A 180 -19.74 1.24 17.51
C VAL A 180 -19.14 -0.13 17.77
N THR A 181 -18.12 -0.22 18.63
CA THR A 181 -17.46 -1.49 18.98
C THR A 181 -18.40 -2.41 19.74
N SER A 182 -19.16 -1.90 20.72
CA SER A 182 -20.18 -2.66 21.45
C SER A 182 -21.18 -3.32 20.50
N THR A 183 -21.71 -2.53 19.56
CA THR A 183 -22.65 -3.01 18.54
C THR A 183 -22.01 -4.07 17.63
N LEU A 184 -20.75 -3.85 17.23
CA LEU A 184 -20.00 -4.76 16.36
C LEU A 184 -19.82 -6.13 17.02
N LEU A 185 -19.41 -6.16 18.28
CA LEU A 185 -19.23 -7.42 19.03
C LEU A 185 -20.55 -8.18 19.19
N SER A 186 -21.67 -7.45 19.32
CA SER A 186 -23.00 -8.05 19.33
C SER A 186 -23.35 -8.71 17.98
N GLU A 187 -23.04 -8.05 16.86
CA GLU A 187 -23.29 -8.59 15.51
C GLU A 187 -22.33 -9.71 15.14
N PHE A 188 -21.08 -9.66 15.61
CA PHE A 188 -20.13 -10.76 15.53
C PHE A 188 -20.65 -12.01 16.24
N SER A 189 -21.35 -11.87 17.37
CA SER A 189 -21.93 -13.02 18.08
C SER A 189 -22.96 -13.74 17.20
N LEU A 190 -23.83 -12.98 16.52
CA LEU A 190 -24.81 -13.54 15.60
C LEU A 190 -24.14 -14.15 14.35
N LEU A 191 -23.15 -13.47 13.78
CA LEU A 191 -22.40 -13.98 12.63
C LEU A 191 -21.64 -15.28 12.99
N GLY A 192 -21.03 -15.33 14.18
CA GLY A 192 -20.31 -16.49 14.67
C GLY A 192 -21.22 -17.71 14.90
N GLN A 193 -22.48 -17.50 15.30
CA GLN A 193 -23.49 -18.57 15.37
C GLN A 193 -23.83 -19.10 13.99
N THR A 194 -24.03 -18.21 13.01
CA THR A 194 -24.25 -18.61 11.61
C THR A 194 -23.08 -19.45 11.11
N VAL A 195 -21.83 -18.97 11.27
CA VAL A 195 -20.61 -19.69 10.86
C VAL A 195 -20.50 -21.07 11.53
N GLN A 196 -20.81 -21.18 12.82
CA GLN A 196 -20.75 -22.46 13.54
C GLN A 196 -21.82 -23.47 13.11
N SER A 197 -22.95 -23.01 12.59
CA SER A 197 -24.03 -23.90 12.12
C SER A 197 -23.70 -24.59 10.80
N LEU A 198 -22.67 -24.13 10.09
CA LEU A 198 -22.31 -24.63 8.77
C LEU A 198 -21.51 -25.93 8.87
N PRO A 199 -21.76 -26.90 7.99
CA PRO A 199 -21.04 -28.18 8.03
C PRO A 199 -19.59 -28.04 7.58
N THR A 200 -19.31 -27.12 6.66
CA THR A 200 -17.98 -26.78 6.15
C THR A 200 -18.00 -25.40 5.50
N LEU A 201 -16.82 -24.90 5.21
CA LEU A 201 -16.55 -23.71 4.42
C LEU A 201 -15.94 -24.12 3.07
N ASP A 202 -16.32 -23.42 2.01
CA ASP A 202 -15.73 -23.62 0.69
C ASP A 202 -14.38 -22.90 0.61
N SER A 203 -13.43 -23.50 -0.10
CA SER A 203 -12.17 -22.83 -0.41
C SER A 203 -12.38 -21.84 -1.56
N PRO A 204 -11.55 -20.79 -1.66
CA PRO A 204 -11.70 -19.84 -2.75
C PRO A 204 -11.41 -20.50 -4.10
N ASN A 205 -12.44 -20.68 -4.92
CA ASN A 205 -12.28 -21.20 -6.27
C ASN A 205 -12.09 -20.05 -7.27
N VAL A 206 -10.94 -20.03 -7.94
CA VAL A 206 -10.62 -19.06 -9.01
C VAL A 206 -11.35 -19.38 -10.32
N LEU A 207 -11.87 -20.61 -10.48
CA LEU A 207 -12.42 -21.13 -11.73
C LEU A 207 -13.92 -20.84 -11.97
N PHE A 208 -14.60 -20.13 -11.07
CA PHE A 208 -16.00 -19.75 -11.28
C PHE A 208 -16.11 -18.29 -11.70
N ASP A 209 -16.39 -18.08 -12.98
CA ASP A 209 -16.64 -16.77 -13.58
C ASP A 209 -17.76 -16.05 -12.81
N PRO A 210 -17.58 -14.78 -12.39
CA PRO A 210 -18.63 -14.01 -11.70
C PRO A 210 -19.97 -13.96 -12.44
N ALA A 211 -19.95 -14.14 -13.77
CA ALA A 211 -21.15 -14.25 -14.61
C ALA A 211 -22.03 -15.47 -14.26
N ASP A 212 -21.44 -16.60 -13.86
CA ASP A 212 -22.18 -17.82 -13.51
C ASP A 212 -22.86 -17.72 -12.13
N GLN A 213 -22.29 -16.93 -11.20
CA GLN A 213 -22.97 -16.58 -9.95
C GLN A 213 -24.22 -15.73 -10.18
N ALA A 214 -24.24 -14.90 -11.24
CA ALA A 214 -25.41 -14.09 -11.60
C ALA A 214 -26.50 -14.93 -12.31
N LEU A 215 -26.10 -15.92 -13.11
CA LEU A 215 -27.01 -16.84 -13.81
C LEU A 215 -27.67 -17.86 -12.86
N GLN A 216 -26.93 -18.43 -11.89
CA GLN A 216 -27.52 -19.32 -10.88
C GLN A 216 -28.43 -18.59 -9.86
N LYS A 217 -28.22 -17.28 -9.64
CA LYS A 217 -29.14 -16.46 -8.82
C LYS A 217 -30.45 -16.14 -9.54
N ARG A 218 -30.54 -16.24 -10.87
CA ARG A 218 -31.78 -16.02 -11.62
C ARG A 218 -32.71 -17.25 -11.64
N SER A 219 -32.19 -18.45 -11.43
CA SER A 219 -32.99 -19.69 -11.46
C SER A 219 -33.71 -20.03 -10.15
N SER A 220 -33.55 -19.22 -9.08
CA SER A 220 -34.21 -19.41 -7.78
C SER A 220 -35.33 -18.39 -7.49
N ALA A 221 -35.79 -17.63 -8.49
CA ALA A 221 -36.86 -16.64 -8.34
C ALA A 221 -38.24 -17.17 -8.72
N THR A 222 -38.68 -18.27 -8.10
CA THR A 222 -40.10 -18.64 -8.02
C THR A 222 -40.38 -19.25 -6.65
N GLY A 223 -40.66 -18.41 -5.65
CA GLY A 223 -41.06 -18.85 -4.31
C GLY A 223 -41.08 -17.73 -3.28
N SER A 224 -42.30 -17.29 -2.93
CA SER A 224 -42.77 -16.54 -1.75
C SER A 224 -41.85 -15.56 -1.00
N VAL A 225 -42.36 -14.34 -0.84
CA VAL A 225 -41.82 -13.25 -0.02
C VAL A 225 -41.84 -13.62 1.46
N ASP A 226 -40.66 -13.71 2.07
CA ASP A 226 -40.45 -13.49 3.49
C ASP A 226 -39.23 -12.59 3.70
N LYS A 227 -39.42 -11.50 4.46
CA LYS A 227 -38.37 -10.51 4.76
C LYS A 227 -37.39 -11.10 5.79
N GLY A 228 -36.31 -11.70 5.31
CA GLY A 228 -35.17 -12.14 6.11
C GLY A 228 -33.86 -11.55 5.58
N HIS A 229 -33.03 -11.01 6.47
CA HIS A 229 -31.74 -10.38 6.17
C HIS A 229 -30.76 -11.40 5.56
N SER A 230 -30.50 -11.32 4.27
CA SER A 230 -29.55 -12.21 3.56
C SER A 230 -28.10 -11.91 3.92
N ARG A 231 -27.60 -12.53 5.00
CA ARG A 231 -26.16 -12.68 5.26
C ARG A 231 -25.63 -13.72 4.27
N THR A 232 -25.08 -13.26 3.15
CA THR A 232 -24.56 -14.14 2.09
C THR A 232 -23.29 -14.85 2.57
N PHE A 233 -23.49 -16.01 3.16
CA PHE A 233 -22.52 -17.09 3.21
C PHE A 233 -22.95 -18.10 2.17
N SER A 234 -22.02 -18.63 1.37
CA SER A 234 -22.33 -19.61 0.32
C SER A 234 -23.02 -20.85 0.93
N GLN A 235 -24.34 -20.93 0.81
CA GLN A 235 -25.12 -22.12 1.15
C GLN A 235 -25.39 -22.92 -0.13
N THR A 236 -24.40 -23.69 -0.57
CA THR A 236 -24.62 -24.75 -1.57
C THR A 236 -24.86 -26.07 -0.83
N VAL A 237 -26.13 -26.39 -0.59
CA VAL A 237 -26.56 -27.66 0.00
C VAL A 237 -26.85 -28.65 -1.12
N HIS A 238 -25.95 -29.61 -1.34
CA HIS A 238 -26.30 -30.90 -1.92
C HIS A 238 -26.17 -31.96 -0.84
N GLY A 239 -27.33 -32.43 -0.35
CA GLY A 239 -27.44 -33.41 0.70
C GLY A 239 -26.88 -34.78 0.29
N ASN A 240 -26.07 -35.37 1.16
CA ASN A 240 -25.91 -36.82 1.26
C ASN A 240 -25.45 -37.16 2.69
N GLN A 241 -26.27 -37.95 3.39
CA GLN A 241 -26.13 -38.23 4.83
C GLN A 241 -25.03 -39.26 5.20
N ASN A 242 -24.10 -39.58 4.30
CA ASN A 242 -22.93 -40.42 4.61
C ASN A 242 -21.62 -39.67 4.36
N MET A 243 -21.39 -38.59 5.11
CA MET A 243 -20.12 -37.84 5.06
C MET A 243 -19.03 -38.59 5.83
N SER A 244 -17.90 -38.85 5.15
CA SER A 244 -16.68 -39.41 5.75
C SER A 244 -16.26 -38.60 6.98
N ASP A 245 -15.76 -39.28 8.03
CA ASP A 245 -15.26 -38.61 9.23
C ASP A 245 -14.15 -37.59 8.93
N THR A 246 -13.38 -37.83 7.86
CA THR A 246 -12.37 -36.87 7.35
C THR A 246 -13.02 -35.59 6.84
N PHE A 247 -14.15 -35.68 6.13
CA PHE A 247 -14.90 -34.51 5.65
C PHE A 247 -15.48 -33.69 6.80
N LYS A 248 -16.05 -34.36 7.82
CA LYS A 248 -16.57 -33.68 9.03
C LYS A 248 -15.46 -32.97 9.81
N LYS A 249 -14.30 -33.63 10.00
CA LYS A 249 -13.13 -33.02 10.65
C LYS A 249 -12.58 -31.84 9.84
N ARG A 250 -12.54 -31.96 8.52
CA ARG A 250 -12.13 -30.87 7.61
C ARG A 250 -13.06 -29.67 7.76
N GLY A 251 -14.37 -29.87 7.63
CA GLY A 251 -15.35 -28.81 7.78
C GLY A 251 -15.30 -28.15 9.16
N LYS A 252 -15.15 -28.94 10.22
CA LYS A 252 -14.96 -28.42 11.58
C LYS A 252 -13.70 -27.56 11.69
N GLY A 253 -12.59 -27.98 11.09
CA GLY A 253 -11.34 -27.21 11.06
C GLY A 253 -11.51 -25.85 10.39
N ARG A 254 -12.17 -25.79 9.23
CA ARG A 254 -12.41 -24.53 8.51
C ARG A 254 -13.30 -23.57 9.29
N VAL A 255 -14.41 -24.07 9.84
CA VAL A 255 -15.33 -23.28 10.68
C VAL A 255 -14.61 -22.74 11.94
N THR A 256 -13.78 -23.56 12.57
CA THR A 256 -12.99 -23.18 13.76
C THR A 256 -11.94 -22.13 13.40
N LYS A 257 -11.32 -22.21 12.21
CA LYS A 257 -10.41 -21.17 11.72
C LYS A 257 -11.12 -19.81 11.60
N THR A 258 -12.31 -19.78 10.99
CA THR A 258 -13.09 -18.54 10.84
C THR A 258 -13.62 -18.01 12.17
N SER A 259 -13.92 -18.89 13.13
CA SER A 259 -14.16 -18.51 14.53
C SER A 259 -12.95 -17.79 15.13
N GLY A 260 -11.74 -18.31 14.91
CA GLY A 260 -10.48 -17.64 15.26
C GLY A 260 -10.32 -16.26 14.64
N ASP A 261 -10.64 -16.11 13.34
CA ASP A 261 -10.61 -14.80 12.67
C ASP A 261 -11.56 -13.79 13.32
N LEU A 262 -12.78 -14.20 13.68
CA LEU A 262 -13.74 -13.33 14.36
C LEU A 262 -13.25 -12.92 15.76
N TYR A 263 -12.65 -13.82 16.54
CA TYR A 263 -12.07 -13.47 17.83
C TYR A 263 -10.89 -12.51 17.69
N LEU A 264 -10.07 -12.69 16.66
CA LEU A 264 -8.94 -11.81 16.37
C LEU A 264 -9.43 -10.40 16.03
N LEU A 265 -10.43 -10.27 15.16
CA LEU A 265 -11.06 -8.99 14.80
C LEU A 265 -11.79 -8.35 15.99
N ALA A 266 -12.35 -9.15 16.87
CA ALA A 266 -12.98 -8.71 18.12
C ALA A 266 -11.98 -8.23 19.19
N GLY A 267 -10.67 -8.30 18.94
CA GLY A 267 -9.65 -7.93 19.91
C GLY A 267 -9.44 -8.93 21.04
N ARG A 268 -10.09 -10.10 20.98
CA ARG A 268 -9.95 -11.22 21.94
C ARG A 268 -8.86 -12.17 21.49
N THR A 269 -7.64 -11.65 21.39
CA THR A 269 -6.51 -12.34 20.78
C THR A 269 -6.12 -13.65 21.49
N ALA A 270 -6.29 -13.73 22.81
CA ALA A 270 -5.99 -14.95 23.57
C ALA A 270 -6.94 -16.12 23.22
N ASP A 271 -8.21 -15.84 22.95
CA ASP A 271 -9.18 -16.84 22.52
C ASP A 271 -8.99 -17.20 21.04
N ALA A 272 -8.67 -16.20 20.21
CA ALA A 272 -8.30 -16.43 18.81
C ALA A 272 -7.11 -17.40 18.69
N LEU A 273 -6.09 -17.24 19.54
CA LEU A 273 -4.92 -18.13 19.55
C LEU A 273 -5.30 -19.60 19.78
N LYS A 274 -6.23 -19.87 20.70
CA LYS A 274 -6.73 -21.22 20.99
C LYS A 274 -7.48 -21.79 19.79
N GLU A 275 -8.40 -21.02 19.22
CA GLU A 275 -9.21 -21.44 18.08
C GLU A 275 -8.34 -21.70 16.84
N TYR A 276 -7.32 -20.88 16.56
CA TYR A 276 -6.37 -21.15 15.49
C TYR A 276 -5.53 -22.40 15.73
N ALA A 277 -5.10 -22.66 16.97
CA ALA A 277 -4.37 -23.86 17.31
C ALA A 277 -5.23 -25.13 17.13
N GLU A 278 -6.50 -25.10 17.53
CA GLU A 278 -7.45 -26.18 17.31
C GLU A 278 -7.75 -26.38 15.81
N ALA A 279 -7.99 -25.29 15.08
CA ALA A 279 -8.21 -25.33 13.63
C ALA A 279 -7.03 -25.93 12.88
N ALA A 280 -5.79 -25.52 13.23
CA ALA A 280 -4.57 -26.07 12.64
C ALA A 280 -4.44 -27.58 12.92
N ASN A 281 -4.79 -28.03 14.13
CA ASN A 281 -4.83 -29.45 14.45
C ASN A 281 -5.85 -30.21 13.59
N PHE A 282 -7.08 -29.72 13.46
CA PHE A 282 -8.08 -30.37 12.60
C PHE A 282 -7.60 -30.43 11.13
N ALA A 283 -7.13 -29.31 10.59
CA ALA A 283 -6.68 -29.20 9.21
C ALA A 283 -5.47 -30.10 8.91
N LYS A 284 -4.52 -30.21 9.84
CA LYS A 284 -3.38 -31.12 9.75
C LYS A 284 -3.81 -32.59 9.67
N HIS A 285 -4.75 -33.02 10.51
CA HIS A 285 -5.23 -34.41 10.53
C HIS A 285 -6.16 -34.74 9.36
N SER A 286 -6.77 -33.74 8.73
CA SER A 286 -7.60 -33.92 7.53
C SER A 286 -6.86 -33.69 6.21
N ASN A 287 -5.53 -33.46 6.24
CA ASN A 287 -4.71 -33.11 5.07
C ASN A 287 -5.25 -31.90 4.28
N ASP A 288 -5.77 -30.91 4.99
CA ASP A 288 -6.25 -29.65 4.41
C ASP A 288 -5.12 -28.60 4.47
N TYR A 289 -4.23 -28.62 3.47
CA TYR A 289 -3.00 -27.82 3.52
C TYR A 289 -3.28 -26.31 3.44
N LEU A 290 -4.26 -25.90 2.64
CA LEU A 290 -4.64 -24.49 2.49
C LEU A 290 -5.10 -23.90 3.82
N TRP A 291 -6.06 -24.56 4.48
CA TRP A 291 -6.62 -24.07 5.73
C TRP A 291 -5.67 -24.27 6.92
N HIS A 292 -4.81 -25.29 6.87
CA HIS A 292 -3.73 -25.45 7.85
C HIS A 292 -2.75 -24.27 7.80
N GLY A 293 -2.28 -23.90 6.60
CA GLY A 293 -1.41 -22.73 6.43
C GLY A 293 -2.08 -21.44 6.89
N ALA A 294 -3.36 -21.25 6.54
CA ALA A 294 -4.13 -20.07 6.95
C ALA A 294 -4.36 -19.99 8.47
N ALA A 295 -4.56 -21.13 9.15
CA ALA A 295 -4.67 -21.16 10.62
C ALA A 295 -3.34 -20.81 11.30
N LEU A 296 -2.21 -21.30 10.76
CA LEU A 296 -0.87 -20.95 11.26
C LEU A 296 -0.53 -19.47 11.05
N GLU A 297 -0.98 -18.85 9.95
CA GLU A 297 -0.85 -17.40 9.76
C GLU A 297 -1.60 -16.61 10.84
N GLY A 298 -2.85 -16.98 11.10
CA GLY A 298 -3.66 -16.37 12.17
C GLY A 298 -3.00 -16.53 13.55
N LEU A 299 -2.45 -17.72 13.82
CA LEU A 299 -1.70 -18.01 15.04
C LEU A 299 -0.47 -17.10 15.17
N ALA A 300 0.35 -16.96 14.12
CA ALA A 300 1.53 -16.10 14.13
C ALA A 300 1.16 -14.62 14.40
N ILE A 301 0.07 -14.14 13.80
CA ILE A 301 -0.45 -12.79 14.05
C ILE A 301 -0.88 -12.62 15.50
N CYS A 302 -1.56 -13.62 16.09
CA CYS A 302 -1.96 -13.58 17.50
C CYS A 302 -0.76 -13.45 18.42
N LEU A 303 0.33 -14.19 18.18
CA LEU A 303 1.54 -14.13 18.98
C LEU A 303 2.18 -12.74 18.96
N VAL A 304 2.25 -12.09 17.79
CA VAL A 304 2.80 -10.72 17.67
C VAL A 304 1.90 -9.68 18.33
N VAL A 305 0.58 -9.82 18.21
CA VAL A 305 -0.39 -8.93 18.87
C VAL A 305 -0.32 -9.09 20.39
N LEU A 306 -0.22 -10.31 20.93
CA LEU A 306 -0.08 -10.55 22.36
C LEU A 306 1.25 -10.02 22.91
N ALA A 307 2.34 -10.17 22.15
CA ALA A 307 3.63 -9.57 22.51
C ALA A 307 3.56 -8.03 22.55
N TYR A 308 2.86 -7.40 21.59
CA TYR A 308 2.60 -5.96 21.62
C TYR A 308 1.78 -5.54 22.83
N LEU A 309 0.77 -6.32 23.22
CA LEU A 309 -0.04 -6.09 24.41
C LEU A 309 0.68 -6.42 25.72
N GLN A 310 1.89 -6.99 25.65
CA GLN A 310 2.67 -7.46 26.81
C GLN A 310 1.93 -8.51 27.64
N ILE A 311 1.20 -9.40 26.97
CA ILE A 311 0.45 -10.48 27.60
C ILE A 311 1.18 -11.80 27.32
N ASP A 312 1.66 -12.45 28.38
CA ASP A 312 2.32 -13.73 28.28
C ASP A 312 1.30 -14.87 28.13
N VAL A 313 1.43 -15.67 27.08
CA VAL A 313 0.55 -16.82 26.78
C VAL A 313 1.41 -18.01 26.37
N PRO A 314 1.08 -19.25 26.81
CA PRO A 314 1.80 -20.43 26.36
C PRO A 314 1.67 -20.61 24.84
N ILE A 315 2.81 -20.79 24.17
CA ILE A 315 2.85 -21.01 22.72
C ILE A 315 2.29 -22.40 22.40
N PRO A 316 1.25 -22.53 21.56
CA PRO A 316 0.70 -23.83 21.19
C PRO A 316 1.74 -24.73 20.50
N VAL A 317 1.78 -26.02 20.85
CA VAL A 317 2.76 -26.99 20.32
C VAL A 317 2.72 -27.09 18.80
N ILE A 318 1.54 -26.91 18.19
CA ILE A 318 1.34 -26.94 16.73
C ILE A 318 2.12 -25.83 15.99
N ALA A 319 2.54 -24.77 16.69
CA ALA A 319 3.37 -23.70 16.13
C ALA A 319 4.81 -24.15 15.85
N PHE A 320 5.28 -25.22 16.50
CA PHE A 320 6.65 -25.71 16.30
C PHE A 320 6.71 -26.77 15.20
N HIS A 321 7.57 -26.54 14.20
CA HIS A 321 7.81 -27.51 13.12
C HIS A 321 8.48 -28.80 13.63
N LYS A 322 9.30 -28.71 14.69
CA LYS A 322 9.88 -29.84 15.41
C LYS A 322 9.40 -29.79 16.87
N PRO A 323 8.89 -30.88 17.46
CA PRO A 323 8.58 -30.89 18.88
C PRO A 323 9.85 -30.55 19.67
N LEU A 324 9.76 -29.64 20.65
CA LEU A 324 10.85 -29.41 21.58
C LEU A 324 11.24 -30.77 22.17
N SER A 325 12.48 -31.18 21.96
CA SER A 325 13.03 -32.35 22.63
C SER A 325 12.91 -32.13 24.13
N ASN A 326 12.32 -33.07 24.86
CA ASN A 326 11.94 -32.99 26.27
C ASN A 326 13.10 -32.81 27.29
N ASP A 327 14.28 -32.35 26.88
CA ASP A 327 15.50 -32.35 27.70
C ASP A 327 15.86 -30.98 28.31
N GLN A 328 14.90 -30.06 28.47
CA GLN A 328 15.15 -28.80 29.20
C GLN A 328 14.11 -28.51 30.30
N THR A 329 13.66 -29.54 31.01
CA THR A 329 13.28 -29.34 32.41
C THR A 329 14.56 -29.43 33.25
N SER A 330 14.88 -28.35 33.98
CA SER A 330 16.06 -28.14 34.85
C SER A 330 17.39 -27.75 34.18
N ASN A 331 17.53 -26.46 33.84
CA ASN A 331 18.68 -25.68 34.27
C ASN A 331 18.50 -24.20 33.90
N SER A 332 17.98 -23.42 34.85
CA SER A 332 18.10 -21.97 34.87
C SER A 332 19.57 -21.57 35.04
N LYS A 333 20.34 -21.56 33.96
CA LYS A 333 21.58 -20.78 33.88
C LYS A 333 21.21 -19.36 33.48
N SER A 334 21.17 -18.48 34.47
CA SER A 334 21.12 -17.03 34.33
C SER A 334 22.17 -16.53 33.33
N LEU A 335 21.74 -15.84 32.28
CA LEU A 335 22.62 -15.05 31.43
C LEU A 335 23.10 -13.79 32.19
N PRO A 336 24.28 -13.23 31.84
CA PRO A 336 24.85 -12.08 32.55
C PRO A 336 23.99 -10.84 32.32
N GLN A 337 23.55 -10.25 33.42
CA GLN A 337 22.71 -9.06 33.45
C GLN A 337 23.53 -7.82 33.05
N SER A 338 23.32 -7.29 31.84
CA SER A 338 23.86 -5.98 31.45
C SER A 338 22.97 -4.88 32.01
N GLN A 339 23.51 -4.08 32.94
CA GLN A 339 22.87 -2.96 33.66
C GLN A 339 22.61 -1.73 32.77
N TRP A 340 21.56 -1.71 31.96
CA TRP A 340 21.12 -0.47 31.28
C TRP A 340 19.59 -0.36 31.39
N ASP A 341 19.12 0.57 32.22
CA ASP A 341 17.71 0.90 32.44
C ASP A 341 17.01 1.25 31.11
N THR A 342 16.29 0.28 30.57
CA THR A 342 15.26 0.43 29.54
C THR A 342 14.13 -0.55 29.87
N PRO A 343 12.85 -0.23 29.58
CA PRO A 343 11.76 -1.16 29.83
C PRO A 343 11.99 -2.42 28.99
N SER A 344 12.40 -3.51 29.65
CA SER A 344 12.73 -4.77 29.01
C SER A 344 11.49 -5.35 28.31
N PRO A 345 11.61 -5.81 27.05
CA PRO A 345 10.49 -6.49 26.36
C PRO A 345 10.07 -7.76 27.12
N PRO A 346 8.80 -8.19 27.01
CA PRO A 346 8.30 -9.38 27.72
C PRO A 346 9.09 -10.65 27.35
N LEU A 347 9.13 -11.64 28.26
CA LEU A 347 9.97 -12.85 28.13
C LEU A 347 9.71 -13.67 26.84
N ILE A 348 8.54 -13.51 26.22
CA ILE A 348 8.14 -14.20 24.98
C ILE A 348 8.81 -13.58 23.73
N THR A 349 9.11 -12.28 23.74
CA THR A 349 9.66 -11.56 22.58
C THR A 349 10.92 -12.19 21.96
N PRO A 350 11.96 -12.61 22.72
CA PRO A 350 13.13 -13.25 22.13
C PRO A 350 12.81 -14.61 21.49
N GLN A 351 11.86 -15.37 22.03
CA GLN A 351 11.45 -16.65 21.44
C GLN A 351 10.68 -16.47 20.13
N LEU A 352 9.92 -15.37 19.99
CA LEU A 352 9.17 -15.07 18.77
C LEU A 352 10.06 -14.70 17.59
N HIS A 353 11.20 -14.06 17.84
CA HIS A 353 12.16 -13.70 16.79
C HIS A 353 12.60 -14.93 15.98
N ASP A 354 12.88 -16.05 16.65
CA ASP A 354 13.29 -17.29 15.98
C ASP A 354 12.09 -18.13 15.49
N LEU A 355 10.95 -18.06 16.19
CA LEU A 355 9.78 -18.88 15.92
C LEU A 355 8.99 -18.42 14.69
N ILE A 356 8.78 -17.11 14.52
CA ILE A 356 7.96 -16.58 13.41
C ILE A 356 8.50 -16.97 12.03
N PRO A 357 9.82 -16.86 11.75
CA PRO A 357 10.40 -17.36 10.51
C PRO A 357 10.10 -18.86 10.27
N GLN A 358 10.22 -19.71 11.30
CA GLN A 358 9.95 -21.15 11.19
C GLN A 358 8.48 -21.46 10.89
N ILE A 359 7.56 -20.71 11.51
CA ILE A 359 6.13 -20.82 11.23
C ILE A 359 5.87 -20.44 9.75
N TYR A 360 6.48 -19.36 9.25
CA TYR A 360 6.30 -18.93 7.86
C TYR A 360 6.93 -19.87 6.83
N GLU A 361 8.06 -20.50 7.14
CA GLU A 361 8.60 -21.59 6.32
C GLU A 361 7.60 -22.74 6.19
N THR A 362 6.95 -23.11 7.29
CA THR A 362 5.90 -24.13 7.32
C THR A 362 4.67 -23.69 6.51
N ILE A 363 4.23 -22.44 6.67
CA ILE A 363 3.09 -21.88 5.94
C ILE A 363 3.34 -21.93 4.43
N PHE A 364 4.49 -21.43 3.96
CA PHE A 364 4.80 -21.42 2.53
C PHE A 364 4.93 -22.83 1.96
N TYR A 365 5.46 -23.78 2.73
CA TYR A 365 5.46 -25.18 2.34
C TYR A 365 4.03 -25.75 2.20
N LEU A 366 3.13 -25.44 3.13
CA LEU A 366 1.73 -25.87 3.06
C LEU A 366 0.98 -25.25 1.88
N TYR A 367 1.23 -23.97 1.61
CA TYR A 367 0.68 -23.28 0.45
C TYR A 367 1.20 -23.84 -0.87
N ASP A 368 2.49 -24.15 -0.97
CA ASP A 368 3.05 -24.85 -2.13
C ASP A 368 2.34 -26.20 -2.35
N ARG A 369 2.19 -26.99 -1.27
CA ARG A 369 1.45 -28.27 -1.32
C ARG A 369 -0.02 -28.12 -1.68
N SER A 370 -0.67 -27.01 -1.33
CA SER A 370 -2.08 -26.78 -1.68
C SER A 370 -2.32 -26.78 -3.20
N HIS A 371 -1.32 -26.42 -4.01
CA HIS A 371 -1.43 -26.50 -5.48
C HIS A 371 -1.58 -27.94 -6.00
N THR A 372 -1.29 -28.96 -5.17
CA THR A 372 -1.52 -30.36 -5.54
C THR A 372 -2.99 -30.78 -5.40
N GLN A 373 -3.86 -29.94 -4.81
CA GLN A 373 -5.28 -30.22 -4.59
C GLN A 373 -6.14 -29.40 -5.56
N GLU A 374 -6.90 -30.06 -6.44
CA GLU A 374 -7.65 -29.38 -7.52
C GLU A 374 -8.64 -28.29 -7.04
N ASN A 375 -9.30 -28.50 -5.89
CA ASN A 375 -10.36 -27.61 -5.40
C ASN A 375 -9.98 -26.76 -4.18
N ASP A 376 -8.77 -26.95 -3.63
CA ASP A 376 -8.34 -26.34 -2.37
C ASP A 376 -6.96 -25.66 -2.56
N THR A 377 -6.80 -24.88 -3.63
CA THR A 377 -5.56 -24.14 -3.95
C THR A 377 -5.54 -22.74 -3.33
N ILE A 378 -4.36 -22.25 -2.96
CA ILE A 378 -4.21 -20.87 -2.51
C ILE A 378 -4.34 -19.88 -3.70
N PRO A 379 -5.19 -18.84 -3.60
CA PRO A 379 -5.19 -17.76 -4.58
C PRO A 379 -3.85 -17.01 -4.60
N LEU A 380 -3.37 -16.66 -5.81
CA LEU A 380 -2.10 -15.98 -6.00
C LEU A 380 -2.00 -14.67 -5.19
N SER A 381 -3.06 -13.88 -5.15
CA SER A 381 -3.14 -12.63 -4.37
C SER A 381 -2.92 -12.87 -2.87
N CYS A 382 -3.56 -13.89 -2.29
CA CYS A 382 -3.36 -14.29 -0.89
C CYS A 382 -1.90 -14.67 -0.62
N SER A 383 -1.31 -15.50 -1.50
CA SER A 383 0.09 -15.92 -1.36
C SER A 383 1.05 -14.73 -1.40
N ILE A 384 0.87 -13.79 -2.34
CA ILE A 384 1.70 -12.57 -2.43
C ILE A 384 1.52 -11.70 -1.18
N GLU A 385 0.29 -11.45 -0.75
CA GLU A 385 0.01 -10.64 0.44
C GLU A 385 0.62 -11.25 1.72
N SER A 386 0.68 -12.58 1.84
CA SER A 386 1.38 -13.26 2.95
C SER A 386 2.88 -13.00 2.95
N HIS A 387 3.54 -13.07 1.79
CA HIS A 387 4.95 -12.71 1.67
C HIS A 387 5.18 -11.24 2.01
N LEU A 388 4.34 -10.33 1.51
CA LEU A 388 4.47 -8.89 1.75
C LEU A 388 4.29 -8.52 3.23
N ARG A 389 3.36 -9.17 3.94
CA ARG A 389 3.18 -8.99 5.39
C ARG A 389 4.43 -9.38 6.17
N LEU A 390 5.02 -10.54 5.86
CA LEU A 390 6.28 -11.00 6.46
C LEU A 390 7.44 -10.05 6.15
N ILE A 391 7.56 -9.60 4.89
CA ILE A 391 8.55 -8.59 4.49
C ILE A 391 8.37 -7.31 5.33
N SER A 392 7.13 -6.87 5.56
CA SER A 392 6.89 -5.68 6.38
C SER A 392 7.40 -5.85 7.82
N LEU A 393 7.25 -7.05 8.40
CA LEU A 393 7.78 -7.37 9.73
C LEU A 393 9.31 -7.27 9.73
N TYR A 394 9.97 -7.89 8.76
CA TYR A 394 11.43 -7.84 8.64
C TYR A 394 11.97 -6.44 8.38
N CYS A 395 11.26 -5.60 7.61
CA CYS A 395 11.64 -4.21 7.42
C CYS A 395 11.55 -3.42 8.73
N VAL A 396 10.46 -3.59 9.49
CA VAL A 396 10.26 -2.95 10.79
C VAL A 396 11.33 -3.37 11.79
N GLU A 397 11.62 -4.66 11.85
CA GLU A 397 12.65 -5.23 12.69
C GLU A 397 14.04 -4.68 12.31
N TYR A 398 14.35 -4.63 11.02
CA TYR A 398 15.60 -4.05 10.51
C TYR A 398 15.73 -2.57 10.89
N GLN A 399 14.68 -1.78 10.75
CA GLN A 399 14.70 -0.34 11.04
C GLN A 399 14.89 -0.04 12.52
N THR A 400 14.29 -0.84 13.39
CA THR A 400 14.37 -0.68 14.86
C THR A 400 15.56 -1.40 15.49
N GLY A 401 16.23 -2.29 14.73
CA GLY A 401 17.37 -3.06 15.21
C GLY A 401 16.98 -4.27 16.06
N GLY A 402 15.78 -4.81 15.86
CA GLY A 402 15.25 -5.99 16.56
C GLY A 402 13.81 -5.81 17.04
N TRP A 403 13.36 -6.73 17.89
CA TRP A 403 12.00 -6.71 18.43
C TRP A 403 11.88 -5.75 19.63
N THR A 404 11.74 -4.46 19.34
CA THR A 404 11.48 -3.41 20.34
C THR A 404 9.97 -3.15 20.50
N GLY A 405 9.58 -2.42 21.54
CA GLY A 405 8.18 -1.99 21.70
C GLY A 405 7.68 -1.14 20.52
N GLU A 406 8.55 -0.31 19.93
CA GLU A 406 8.22 0.46 18.73
C GLU A 406 8.09 -0.45 17.49
N ALA A 407 8.94 -1.47 17.37
CA ALA A 407 8.83 -2.47 16.31
C ALA A 407 7.49 -3.21 16.35
N LEU A 408 7.12 -3.70 17.54
CA LEU A 408 5.83 -4.37 17.76
C LEU A 408 4.65 -3.44 17.49
N LYS A 409 4.74 -2.17 17.91
CA LYS A 409 3.73 -1.16 17.62
C LYS A 409 3.58 -0.92 16.11
N ALA A 410 4.68 -0.80 15.37
CA ALA A 410 4.66 -0.63 13.93
C ALA A 410 4.12 -1.88 13.20
N ALA A 411 4.50 -3.07 13.64
CA ALA A 411 3.99 -4.34 13.09
C ALA A 411 2.48 -4.53 13.33
N VAL A 412 1.97 -4.13 14.50
CA VAL A 412 0.56 -4.28 14.88
C VAL A 412 -0.32 -3.15 14.35
N LEU A 413 0.12 -1.90 14.40
CA LEU A 413 -0.68 -0.70 14.10
C LEU A 413 -0.32 0.01 12.80
N GLY A 414 0.75 -0.41 12.11
CA GLY A 414 1.22 0.23 10.88
C GLY A 414 1.82 1.61 11.10
N THR A 415 2.23 1.95 12.32
CA THR A 415 2.74 3.28 12.64
C THR A 415 4.13 3.52 12.06
N LEU A 416 4.42 4.78 11.74
CA LEU A 416 5.76 5.23 11.37
C LEU A 416 6.74 5.00 12.53
N ILE A 417 7.96 4.59 12.19
CA ILE A 417 9.08 4.46 13.12
C ILE A 417 9.77 5.82 13.21
N SER A 418 9.92 6.33 14.43
CA SER A 418 10.41 7.67 14.74
C SER A 418 11.93 7.73 14.71
N GLU A 419 12.60 6.71 15.26
CA GLU A 419 14.05 6.60 15.30
C GLU A 419 14.51 5.32 14.60
N VAL A 420 15.35 5.48 13.57
CA VAL A 420 15.88 4.35 12.79
C VAL A 420 17.27 4.00 13.33
N SER A 421 17.38 2.86 14.02
CA SER A 421 18.62 2.36 14.61
C SER A 421 18.94 0.94 14.10
N PRO A 422 19.34 0.80 12.83
CA PRO A 422 19.46 -0.51 12.21
C PRO A 422 20.69 -1.26 12.75
N ARG A 423 20.45 -2.43 13.35
CA ARG A 423 21.51 -3.34 13.83
C ARG A 423 21.85 -4.46 12.85
N ASN A 424 21.32 -4.37 11.62
CA ASN A 424 21.43 -5.40 10.57
C ASN A 424 20.82 -6.75 10.98
N ILE A 425 19.69 -6.69 11.69
CA ILE A 425 18.89 -7.83 12.16
C ILE A 425 17.45 -7.61 11.69
N PRO A 426 16.88 -8.44 10.79
CA PRO A 426 17.59 -9.45 10.00
C PRO A 426 18.53 -8.80 8.96
N PRO A 427 19.49 -9.55 8.40
CA PRO A 427 20.40 -9.04 7.38
C PRO A 427 19.66 -8.48 6.16
N ARG A 428 20.04 -7.29 5.69
CA ARG A 428 19.39 -6.64 4.54
C ARG A 428 19.32 -7.51 3.29
N VAL A 429 20.34 -8.35 3.08
CA VAL A 429 20.43 -9.27 1.94
C VAL A 429 19.32 -10.32 2.00
N GLN A 430 18.99 -10.82 3.18
CA GLN A 430 17.89 -11.77 3.37
C GLN A 430 16.55 -11.13 2.97
N ILE A 431 16.30 -9.90 3.43
CA ILE A 431 15.09 -9.14 3.08
C ILE A 431 15.05 -8.89 1.56
N ALA A 432 16.17 -8.49 0.97
CA ALA A 432 16.27 -8.23 -0.47
C ALA A 432 16.06 -9.48 -1.34
N ASN A 433 16.45 -10.66 -0.86
CA ASN A 433 16.20 -11.93 -1.56
C ASN A 433 14.73 -12.32 -1.49
N LEU A 434 14.09 -12.13 -0.34
CA LEU A 434 12.65 -12.37 -0.18
C LEU A 434 11.84 -11.42 -1.07
N LEU A 435 12.19 -10.12 -1.09
CA LEU A 435 11.61 -9.12 -1.99
C LEU A 435 11.74 -9.51 -3.46
N ALA A 436 12.91 -10.00 -3.88
CA ALA A 436 13.14 -10.44 -5.26
C ALA A 436 12.30 -11.67 -5.62
N LYS A 437 12.17 -12.64 -4.70
CA LYS A 437 11.30 -13.81 -4.88
C LYS A 437 9.83 -13.41 -5.01
N THR A 438 9.34 -12.51 -4.16
CA THR A 438 7.96 -12.01 -4.22
C THR A 438 7.69 -11.23 -5.49
N HIS A 439 8.67 -10.44 -5.97
CA HIS A 439 8.55 -9.69 -7.22
C HIS A 439 8.33 -10.60 -8.44
N GLN A 440 8.98 -11.77 -8.50
CA GLN A 440 8.81 -12.74 -9.58
C GLN A 440 7.38 -13.29 -9.67
N ASN A 441 6.66 -13.36 -8.54
CA ASN A 441 5.27 -13.84 -8.49
C ASN A 441 4.25 -12.78 -8.91
N ILE A 442 4.66 -11.51 -9.08
CA ILE A 442 3.77 -10.44 -9.55
C ILE A 442 3.75 -10.49 -11.09
N THR A 443 2.89 -11.33 -11.64
CA THR A 443 2.75 -11.55 -13.08
C THR A 443 1.74 -10.59 -13.73
N THR A 444 1.58 -10.69 -15.05
CA THR A 444 0.58 -9.94 -15.83
C THR A 444 -0.84 -10.42 -15.64
N ASP A 445 -1.04 -11.58 -15.01
CA ASP A 445 -2.36 -12.20 -14.80
C ASP A 445 -3.13 -11.54 -13.65
N LEU A 446 -2.43 -10.78 -12.80
CA LEU A 446 -3.03 -9.98 -11.75
C LEU A 446 -3.69 -8.73 -12.35
N ASP A 447 -4.81 -8.32 -11.77
CA ASP A 447 -5.43 -7.05 -12.09
C ASP A 447 -4.42 -5.88 -11.92
N LEU A 448 -4.57 -4.86 -12.78
CA LEU A 448 -3.69 -3.71 -12.82
C LEU A 448 -3.63 -3.00 -11.44
N SER A 449 -4.77 -2.90 -10.75
CA SER A 449 -4.86 -2.25 -9.43
C SER A 449 -4.05 -3.00 -8.38
N ASP A 450 -4.22 -4.32 -8.31
CA ASP A 450 -3.50 -5.19 -7.39
C ASP A 450 -2.00 -5.24 -7.72
N ARG A 451 -1.65 -5.31 -9.00
CA ARG A 451 -0.25 -5.27 -9.45
C ARG A 451 0.44 -3.97 -9.05
N ILE A 452 -0.18 -2.81 -9.27
CA ILE A 452 0.38 -1.51 -8.86
C ILE A 452 0.53 -1.44 -7.34
N ARG A 453 -0.46 -1.95 -6.60
CA ARG A 453 -0.43 -2.00 -5.13
C ARG A 453 0.74 -2.84 -4.62
N TYR A 454 0.90 -4.06 -5.11
CA TYR A 454 1.99 -4.95 -4.69
C TYR A 454 3.37 -4.39 -5.05
N LEU A 455 3.53 -3.83 -6.25
CA LEU A 455 4.77 -3.16 -6.65
C LEU A 455 5.05 -1.92 -5.77
N SER A 456 4.02 -1.14 -5.40
CA SER A 456 4.18 0.03 -4.52
C SER A 456 4.69 -0.38 -3.13
N ILE A 457 4.21 -1.51 -2.60
CA ILE A 457 4.68 -2.06 -1.33
C ILE A 457 6.14 -2.51 -1.46
N LEU A 458 6.49 -3.24 -2.53
CA LEU A 458 7.89 -3.63 -2.79
C LEU A 458 8.82 -2.41 -2.87
N ALA A 459 8.40 -1.35 -3.57
CA ALA A 459 9.16 -0.10 -3.67
C ALA A 459 9.37 0.55 -2.30
N SER A 460 8.33 0.60 -1.46
CA SER A 460 8.46 1.12 -0.09
C SER A 460 9.40 0.26 0.75
N SER A 461 9.27 -1.07 0.71
CA SER A 461 10.14 -1.99 1.45
C SER A 461 11.61 -1.89 1.02
N TYR A 462 11.89 -1.78 -0.29
CA TYR A 462 13.25 -1.52 -0.77
C TYR A 462 13.80 -0.17 -0.27
N SER A 463 12.94 0.84 -0.09
CA SER A 463 13.34 2.12 0.51
C SER A 463 13.75 1.96 1.97
N GLN A 464 12.96 1.21 2.76
CA GLN A 464 13.17 0.99 4.19
C GLN A 464 14.51 0.30 4.48
N ILE A 465 14.94 -0.60 3.59
CA ILE A 465 16.26 -1.26 3.68
C ILE A 465 17.37 -0.50 2.92
N SER A 466 17.12 0.70 2.40
CA SER A 466 18.07 1.55 1.65
C SER A 466 18.60 0.93 0.34
N PHE A 467 17.80 0.14 -0.36
CA PHE A 467 18.10 -0.41 -1.69
C PHE A 467 17.50 0.48 -2.79
N TYR A 468 17.95 1.74 -2.86
CA TYR A 468 17.36 2.77 -3.72
C TYR A 468 17.38 2.44 -5.21
N ARG A 469 18.44 1.78 -5.71
CA ARG A 469 18.50 1.33 -7.12
C ARG A 469 17.41 0.30 -7.43
N ARG A 470 17.21 -0.72 -6.59
CA ARG A 470 16.14 -1.70 -6.81
C ARG A 470 14.77 -1.05 -6.70
N ARG A 471 14.56 -0.20 -5.69
CA ARG A 471 13.33 0.60 -5.56
C ARG A 471 13.02 1.38 -6.85
N SER A 472 14.01 2.06 -7.42
CA SER A 472 13.81 2.86 -8.62
C SER A 472 13.42 2.02 -9.85
N LEU A 473 13.91 0.78 -9.96
CA LEU A 473 13.44 -0.14 -11.01
C LEU A 473 11.98 -0.55 -10.81
N ILE A 474 11.55 -0.76 -9.56
CA ILE A 474 10.15 -1.08 -9.26
C ILE A 474 9.25 0.13 -9.57
N ILE A 475 9.67 1.35 -9.20
CA ILE A 475 8.94 2.59 -9.53
C ILE A 475 8.81 2.73 -11.05
N ARG A 476 9.90 2.50 -11.79
CA ARG A 476 9.87 2.49 -13.25
C ARG A 476 8.82 1.53 -13.79
N GLN A 477 8.75 0.31 -13.28
CA GLN A 477 7.75 -0.67 -13.67
C GLN A 477 6.32 -0.22 -13.36
N ILE A 478 6.08 0.41 -12.20
CA ILE A 478 4.78 0.99 -11.84
C ILE A 478 4.37 2.05 -12.86
N VAL A 479 5.28 2.98 -13.17
CA VAL A 479 5.00 4.06 -14.12
C VAL A 479 4.69 3.49 -15.50
N LEU A 480 5.49 2.53 -16.00
CA LEU A 480 5.24 1.88 -17.29
C LEU A 480 3.88 1.17 -17.34
N ASN A 481 3.45 0.54 -16.25
CA ASN A 481 2.12 -0.09 -16.15
C ASN A 481 0.97 0.92 -16.15
N LEU A 482 1.20 2.16 -15.68
CA LEU A 482 0.19 3.21 -15.60
C LEU A 482 -0.01 3.99 -16.91
N ILE A 483 1.03 4.08 -17.76
CA ILE A 483 1.00 4.86 -19.02
C ILE A 483 -0.21 4.52 -19.91
N PRO A 484 -0.51 3.24 -20.21
CA PRO A 484 -1.66 2.92 -21.08
C PRO A 484 -2.98 3.43 -20.51
N GLY A 485 -3.16 3.32 -19.18
CA GLY A 485 -4.35 3.83 -18.49
C GLY A 485 -4.48 5.35 -18.56
N PHE A 486 -3.38 6.08 -18.41
CA PHE A 486 -3.39 7.54 -18.56
C PHE A 486 -3.67 7.99 -20.00
N ILE A 487 -3.09 7.31 -21.00
CA ILE A 487 -3.35 7.60 -22.41
C ILE A 487 -4.84 7.36 -22.72
N GLN A 488 -5.40 6.24 -22.27
CA GLN A 488 -6.81 5.92 -22.47
C GLN A 488 -7.73 6.92 -21.78
N SER A 489 -7.46 7.26 -20.52
CA SER A 489 -8.23 8.28 -19.77
C SER A 489 -8.24 9.62 -20.48
N ARG A 490 -7.11 10.02 -21.08
CA ARG A 490 -7.02 11.23 -21.90
C ARG A 490 -7.87 11.13 -23.16
N ILE A 491 -7.82 10.00 -23.89
CA ILE A 491 -8.60 9.80 -25.12
C ILE A 491 -10.10 9.88 -24.81
N VAL A 492 -10.55 9.21 -23.75
CA VAL A 492 -11.95 9.25 -23.30
C VAL A 492 -12.33 10.68 -22.87
N GLY A 493 -11.52 11.32 -22.02
CA GLY A 493 -11.79 12.70 -21.58
C GLY A 493 -11.71 13.76 -22.68
N ALA A 494 -11.05 13.45 -23.80
CA ALA A 494 -11.03 14.27 -25.02
C ALA A 494 -12.32 14.06 -25.82
N ALA A 495 -12.74 12.81 -26.00
CA ALA A 495 -13.99 12.44 -26.64
C ALA A 495 -15.20 13.05 -25.92
N ASP A 496 -15.25 12.96 -24.58
CA ASP A 496 -16.34 13.51 -23.76
C ASP A 496 -16.47 15.03 -23.88
N ARG A 497 -15.36 15.73 -24.17
CA ARG A 497 -15.34 17.20 -24.34
C ARG A 497 -15.38 17.64 -25.81
N GLY A 498 -15.41 16.72 -26.76
CA GLY A 498 -15.35 17.03 -28.19
C GLY A 498 -14.04 17.72 -28.63
N VAL A 499 -12.95 17.55 -27.87
CA VAL A 499 -11.65 18.18 -28.15
C VAL A 499 -10.66 17.12 -28.63
N HIS A 500 -9.70 17.50 -29.48
CA HIS A 500 -8.64 16.59 -29.90
C HIS A 500 -7.79 16.12 -28.69
N PRO A 501 -7.41 14.83 -28.57
CA PRO A 501 -6.64 14.30 -27.44
C PRO A 501 -5.28 14.96 -27.18
N ALA A 502 -4.73 15.66 -28.17
CA ALA A 502 -3.48 16.42 -28.05
C ALA A 502 -3.65 17.88 -27.62
N SER A 503 -4.86 18.31 -27.25
CA SER A 503 -5.13 19.68 -26.80
C SER A 503 -4.64 19.91 -25.36
N ASN A 504 -4.02 21.07 -25.12
CA ASN A 504 -3.51 21.46 -23.79
C ASN A 504 -4.60 21.68 -22.73
N GLU A 505 -5.87 21.84 -23.13
CA GLU A 505 -6.98 22.10 -22.20
C GLU A 505 -7.31 20.89 -21.32
N ILE A 506 -6.97 19.68 -21.76
CA ILE A 506 -7.20 18.44 -21.02
C ILE A 506 -6.10 18.21 -19.96
N THR A 507 -4.95 18.88 -20.10
CA THR A 507 -3.70 18.60 -19.37
C THR A 507 -3.61 19.26 -17.98
N LEU A 508 -4.46 20.24 -17.63
CA LEU A 508 -4.31 20.97 -16.36
C LEU A 508 -5.02 20.35 -15.15
N HIS A 509 -6.03 19.50 -15.35
CA HIS A 509 -6.92 19.05 -14.27
C HIS A 509 -6.79 17.57 -13.89
N SER A 510 -5.97 16.81 -14.62
CA SER A 510 -5.95 15.33 -14.59
C SER A 510 -4.63 14.74 -14.08
N PHE A 511 -3.59 15.55 -13.83
CA PHE A 511 -2.28 15.04 -13.45
C PHE A 511 -1.96 15.22 -11.96
N PRO A 512 -1.47 14.16 -11.28
CA PRO A 512 -1.00 14.30 -9.92
C PRO A 512 0.25 15.21 -9.91
N GLN A 513 0.19 16.29 -9.13
CA GLN A 513 1.29 17.25 -8.95
C GLN A 513 2.63 16.58 -8.58
N ASN A 514 2.57 15.37 -8.00
CA ASN A 514 3.72 14.58 -7.54
C ASN A 514 4.33 13.65 -8.61
N PHE A 515 3.84 13.66 -9.85
CA PHE A 515 4.37 12.78 -10.89
C PHE A 515 5.77 13.21 -11.36
N ASN A 516 6.00 14.52 -11.49
CA ASN A 516 7.32 15.07 -11.80
C ASN A 516 8.35 14.72 -10.72
N THR A 517 7.96 14.81 -9.45
CA THR A 517 8.83 14.42 -8.34
C THR A 517 9.16 12.94 -8.38
N LEU A 518 8.22 12.08 -8.79
CA LEU A 518 8.46 10.64 -8.94
C LEU A 518 9.46 10.33 -10.06
N LEU A 519 9.30 10.98 -11.23
CA LEU A 519 10.25 10.83 -12.34
C LEU A 519 11.63 11.35 -11.98
N GLU A 520 11.70 12.49 -11.28
CA GLU A 520 12.97 13.06 -10.82
C GLU A 520 13.65 12.16 -9.78
N GLU A 521 12.88 11.58 -8.86
CA GLU A 521 13.39 10.60 -7.90
C GLU A 521 13.95 9.35 -8.61
N MET A 522 13.21 8.83 -9.59
CA MET A 522 13.63 7.69 -10.40
C MET A 522 14.91 7.99 -11.20
N CYS A 523 14.96 9.16 -11.85
CA CYS A 523 16.08 9.56 -12.70
C CYS A 523 17.32 9.90 -11.81
N SER A 524 17.17 10.62 -10.69
CA SER A 524 18.27 11.07 -9.80
C SER A 524 19.12 9.94 -9.20
N VAL A 525 18.53 8.79 -8.84
CA VAL A 525 19.26 7.64 -8.27
C VAL A 525 20.35 7.09 -9.21
N TYR A 526 20.20 7.32 -10.52
CA TYR A 526 21.16 6.87 -11.54
C TYR A 526 21.93 8.01 -12.21
N THR A 527 21.52 9.26 -12.00
CA THR A 527 22.10 10.42 -12.68
C THR A 527 22.91 11.35 -11.77
N SER A 528 22.77 11.24 -10.44
CA SER A 528 23.38 12.17 -9.46
C SER A 528 24.89 12.00 -9.26
N ASP A 529 25.54 11.04 -9.93
CA ASP A 529 26.99 10.88 -9.78
C ASP A 529 27.72 12.01 -10.54
N PRO A 530 28.56 12.81 -9.86
CA PRO A 530 29.24 13.97 -10.45
C PRO A 530 30.31 13.61 -11.49
N TYR A 531 30.52 12.32 -11.75
CA TYR A 531 31.50 11.82 -12.71
C TYR A 531 30.78 11.05 -13.85
N PRO A 532 30.91 11.48 -15.11
CA PRO A 532 30.29 10.81 -16.26
C PRO A 532 30.80 9.36 -16.45
N ASP A 533 31.97 9.02 -15.91
CA ASP A 533 32.61 7.70 -16.02
C ASP A 533 32.19 6.71 -14.91
N PHE A 534 31.42 7.15 -13.91
CA PHE A 534 30.97 6.30 -12.82
C PHE A 534 29.50 5.92 -13.00
N GLY A 535 29.19 4.62 -12.96
CA GLY A 535 27.83 4.10 -13.10
C GLY A 535 27.65 3.17 -14.31
N TRP A 536 26.39 2.98 -14.72
CA TRP A 536 26.01 2.12 -15.85
C TRP A 536 25.42 3.02 -16.96
N PRO A 537 26.23 3.54 -17.90
CA PRO A 537 25.79 4.53 -18.89
C PRO A 537 24.59 4.04 -19.73
N SER A 538 24.57 2.75 -20.05
CA SER A 538 23.45 2.10 -20.74
C SER A 538 22.14 2.19 -19.96
N LEU A 539 22.18 1.96 -18.64
CA LEU A 539 21.02 2.07 -17.75
C LEU A 539 20.58 3.52 -17.57
N LYS A 540 21.52 4.46 -17.43
CA LYS A 540 21.25 5.90 -17.35
C LYS A 540 20.54 6.42 -18.60
N SER A 541 21.08 6.08 -19.77
CA SER A 541 20.47 6.37 -21.09
C SER A 541 19.07 5.78 -21.19
N LEU A 542 18.90 4.52 -20.79
CA LEU A 542 17.60 3.84 -20.84
C LEU A 542 16.56 4.53 -19.94
N ILE A 543 16.90 4.87 -18.69
CA ILE A 543 15.98 5.52 -17.75
C ILE A 543 15.60 6.91 -18.22
N LEU A 544 16.55 7.68 -18.77
CA LEU A 544 16.27 9.00 -19.34
C LEU A 544 15.35 8.90 -20.57
N LYS A 545 15.57 7.92 -21.45
CA LYS A 545 14.66 7.65 -22.58
C LYS A 545 13.24 7.32 -22.11
N ASP A 546 13.11 6.52 -21.05
CA ASP A 546 11.81 6.24 -20.44
C ASP A 546 11.19 7.51 -19.82
N CYS A 547 11.94 8.27 -19.01
CA CYS A 547 11.50 9.57 -18.44
C CYS A 547 10.97 10.49 -19.58
N ILE A 548 11.67 10.59 -20.73
CA ILE A 548 11.24 11.37 -21.91
C ILE A 548 9.97 10.79 -22.54
N ALA A 549 9.92 9.49 -22.83
CA ALA A 549 8.78 8.84 -23.47
C ALA A 549 7.51 8.96 -22.61
N ILE A 550 7.65 8.87 -21.29
CA ILE A 550 6.58 9.10 -20.33
C ILE A 550 6.08 10.55 -20.40
N CYS A 551 7.00 11.53 -20.37
CA CYS A 551 6.64 12.94 -20.45
C CYS A 551 5.93 13.28 -21.77
N GLU A 552 6.37 12.71 -22.89
CA GLU A 552 5.72 12.86 -24.20
C GLU A 552 4.33 12.21 -24.24
N ALA A 553 4.17 11.03 -23.64
CA ALA A 553 2.87 10.35 -23.54
C ALA A 553 1.86 11.15 -22.70
N LEU A 554 2.32 11.85 -21.67
CA LEU A 554 1.54 12.58 -20.66
C LEU A 554 1.52 14.12 -20.84
N PRO A 555 1.60 14.62 -22.09
CA PRO A 555 1.89 16.00 -22.49
C PRO A 555 2.66 16.90 -21.50
N ASN A 556 3.63 16.34 -20.79
CA ASN A 556 4.47 17.07 -19.85
C ASN A 556 5.71 17.60 -20.58
N TYR A 557 5.51 18.64 -21.38
CA TYR A 557 6.55 19.22 -22.22
C TYR A 557 7.71 19.79 -21.39
N GLU A 558 7.44 20.30 -20.19
CA GLU A 558 8.46 20.83 -19.29
C GLU A 558 9.42 19.73 -18.79
N GLY A 559 8.88 18.58 -18.38
CA GLY A 559 9.68 17.41 -18.01
C GLY A 559 10.40 16.79 -19.21
N ALA A 560 9.73 16.71 -20.37
CA ALA A 560 10.33 16.17 -21.60
C ALA A 560 11.58 16.96 -22.02
N VAL A 561 11.54 18.30 -21.92
CA VAL A 561 12.71 19.14 -22.15
C VAL A 561 13.80 18.85 -21.12
N ASP A 562 13.50 18.85 -19.82
CA ASP A 562 14.51 18.61 -18.77
C ASP A 562 15.26 17.28 -18.98
N PHE A 563 14.51 16.19 -19.11
CA PHE A 563 15.10 14.86 -19.29
C PHE A 563 15.84 14.72 -20.62
N SER A 564 15.38 15.39 -21.70
CA SER A 564 16.11 15.43 -22.97
C SER A 564 17.45 16.15 -22.83
N MET A 565 17.51 17.27 -22.10
CA MET A 565 18.78 17.99 -21.86
C MET A 565 19.76 17.16 -21.03
N ARG A 566 19.27 16.48 -19.98
CA ARG A 566 20.08 15.55 -19.16
C ARG A 566 20.56 14.34 -19.96
N PHE A 567 19.74 13.85 -20.90
CA PHE A 567 20.11 12.78 -21.82
C PHE A 567 21.28 13.18 -22.71
N LEU A 568 21.26 14.38 -23.30
CA LEU A 568 22.35 14.85 -24.17
C LEU A 568 23.71 14.87 -23.45
N GLY A 569 23.73 15.27 -22.16
CA GLY A 569 24.97 15.25 -21.36
C GLY A 569 25.52 13.86 -21.04
N CYS A 570 24.78 12.78 -21.33
CA CYS A 570 25.15 11.40 -20.98
C CYS A 570 25.10 10.43 -22.17
N ALA A 571 24.65 10.89 -23.33
CA ALA A 571 24.42 10.06 -24.49
C ALA A 571 25.75 9.73 -25.17
N SER A 572 26.03 8.44 -25.38
CA SER A 572 27.20 7.98 -26.14
C SER A 572 26.90 7.77 -27.63
N ASN A 573 25.61 7.70 -28.02
CA ASN A 573 25.18 7.41 -29.39
C ASN A 573 24.81 8.69 -30.16
N PRO A 574 25.54 9.06 -31.23
CA PRO A 574 25.26 10.26 -32.03
C PRO A 574 23.85 10.30 -32.65
N ALA A 575 23.30 9.16 -33.05
CA ALA A 575 21.96 9.11 -33.66
C ALA A 575 20.86 9.49 -32.66
N ASP A 576 20.99 9.05 -31.41
CA ASP A 576 20.05 9.42 -30.35
C ASP A 576 20.19 10.91 -29.99
N GLN A 577 21.43 11.42 -29.92
CA GLN A 577 21.69 12.85 -29.67
C GLN A 577 21.01 13.74 -30.72
N LEU A 578 21.17 13.42 -32.01
CA LEU A 578 20.53 14.16 -33.11
C LEU A 578 19.01 14.12 -33.02
N LYS A 579 18.43 12.96 -32.70
CA LYS A 579 16.97 12.80 -32.55
C LYS A 579 16.40 13.70 -31.44
N PHE A 580 16.98 13.65 -30.24
CA PHE A 580 16.46 14.43 -29.11
C PHE A 580 16.78 15.93 -29.23
N MET A 581 17.97 16.28 -29.75
CA MET A 581 18.32 17.68 -30.04
C MET A 581 17.37 18.30 -31.07
N GLY A 582 16.98 17.56 -32.11
CA GLY A 582 16.01 18.03 -33.11
C GLY A 582 14.59 18.22 -32.57
N ASN A 583 14.23 17.51 -31.50
CA ASN A 583 12.89 17.59 -30.87
C ASN A 583 12.77 18.71 -29.84
N ILE A 584 13.87 19.12 -29.19
CA ILE A 584 13.87 20.16 -28.14
C ILE A 584 13.23 21.49 -28.58
N PRO A 585 13.53 22.07 -29.77
CA PRO A 585 12.89 23.31 -30.23
C PRO A 585 11.36 23.21 -30.33
N LYS A 586 10.85 22.05 -30.79
CA LYS A 586 9.41 21.80 -30.88
C LYS A 586 8.78 21.75 -29.49
N LEU A 587 9.38 21.02 -28.55
CA LEU A 587 8.90 20.91 -27.16
C LEU A 587 8.91 22.27 -26.44
N LEU A 588 9.96 23.08 -26.66
CA LEU A 588 10.06 24.45 -26.12
C LEU A 588 8.99 25.38 -26.68
N SER A 589 8.64 25.27 -27.96
CA SER A 589 7.58 26.09 -28.57
C SER A 589 6.18 25.83 -27.98
N VAL A 590 5.95 24.60 -27.51
CA VAL A 590 4.67 24.18 -26.90
C VAL A 590 4.63 24.46 -25.40
N SER A 591 5.79 24.44 -24.73
CA SER A 591 5.92 24.78 -23.31
C SER A 591 5.83 26.30 -23.09
N LYS A 592 4.61 26.84 -23.09
CA LYS A 592 4.34 28.23 -22.70
C LYS A 592 4.57 28.40 -21.18
N GLY A 593 5.82 28.54 -20.76
CA GLY A 593 6.16 28.77 -19.35
C GLY A 593 7.53 28.25 -18.90
N ALA A 594 8.28 27.52 -19.72
CA ALA A 594 9.64 27.15 -19.36
C ALA A 594 10.53 28.40 -19.30
N GLY A 595 10.83 28.90 -18.10
CA GLY A 595 11.82 29.95 -17.89
C GLY A 595 13.18 29.57 -18.51
N LYS A 596 14.11 30.53 -18.57
CA LYS A 596 15.50 30.30 -19.06
C LYS A 596 16.09 29.05 -18.40
N ARG A 597 16.19 27.96 -19.15
CA ARG A 597 16.90 26.74 -18.72
C ARG A 597 18.27 26.73 -19.39
N ILE A 598 19.31 26.63 -18.58
CA ILE A 598 20.69 26.76 -19.01
C ILE A 598 21.20 25.36 -19.37
N TYR A 599 21.55 25.16 -20.64
CA TYR A 599 22.26 23.97 -21.09
C TYR A 599 23.76 24.22 -21.03
N TRP A 600 24.48 23.34 -20.34
CA TRP A 600 25.92 23.22 -20.48
C TRP A 600 26.22 21.79 -20.88
N ASP A 601 26.68 21.59 -22.10
CA ASP A 601 27.33 20.33 -22.47
C ASP A 601 28.78 20.36 -21.94
N GLY A 602 29.17 19.33 -21.18
CA GLY A 602 30.55 19.17 -20.72
C GLY A 602 31.54 18.90 -21.86
N GLY A 603 31.03 18.56 -23.05
CA GLY A 603 31.77 18.30 -24.28
C GLY A 603 31.82 19.44 -25.29
N VAL A 604 31.29 20.65 -25.00
CA VAL A 604 31.35 21.77 -25.99
C VAL A 604 32.80 22.11 -26.36
N LEU A 605 33.74 21.86 -25.44
CA LEU A 605 35.17 22.11 -25.62
C LEU A 605 35.94 20.79 -25.60
N ILE A 606 35.94 20.07 -26.74
CA ILE A 606 36.60 18.76 -26.88
C ILE A 606 38.13 18.89 -26.86
N SER A 607 38.67 19.99 -27.40
CA SER A 607 40.09 20.35 -27.30
C SER A 607 40.29 21.85 -27.54
N VAL A 608 41.29 22.44 -26.89
CA VAL A 608 41.80 23.78 -27.19
C VAL A 608 43.23 23.61 -27.66
N ASN A 609 43.50 23.96 -28.91
CA ASN A 609 44.85 23.95 -29.46
C ASN A 609 45.35 25.40 -29.50
N ALA A 610 46.30 25.73 -28.63
CA ALA A 610 46.94 27.05 -28.65
C ALA A 610 48.01 27.05 -29.74
N GLN A 611 47.68 27.59 -30.92
CA GLN A 611 48.69 27.92 -31.92
C GLN A 611 49.36 29.24 -31.51
N LEU A 612 50.70 29.26 -31.42
CA LEU A 612 51.42 30.53 -31.39
C LEU A 612 51.05 31.29 -32.67
N ALA A 613 50.46 32.47 -32.50
CA ALA A 613 50.21 33.37 -33.61
C ALA A 613 51.55 33.71 -34.26
N ASN A 614 51.68 33.46 -35.57
CA ASN A 614 52.72 34.13 -36.34
C ASN A 614 52.49 35.63 -36.17
N MET A 615 53.45 36.31 -35.53
CA MET A 615 53.37 37.71 -35.08
C MET A 615 53.31 38.74 -36.21
N ASP A 616 53.17 38.32 -37.47
CA ASP A 616 53.34 39.21 -38.63
C ASP A 616 52.09 40.03 -39.00
N ASN A 617 50.92 39.76 -38.41
CA ASN A 617 49.71 40.52 -38.70
C ASN A 617 49.08 41.09 -37.42
N MET A 618 49.45 42.33 -37.09
CA MET A 618 48.81 43.11 -36.02
C MET A 618 47.43 43.63 -36.49
N PRO A 619 46.37 43.49 -35.67
CA PRO A 619 45.03 43.97 -36.02
C PRO A 619 44.95 45.50 -35.99
N THR A 620 44.38 46.10 -37.04
CA THR A 620 44.12 47.55 -37.15
C THR A 620 42.70 47.93 -36.71
N LEU A 621 42.59 49.05 -35.99
CA LEU A 621 41.35 49.60 -35.44
C LEU A 621 40.44 50.16 -36.55
N ARG A 622 39.16 49.74 -36.62
CA ARG A 622 38.14 50.32 -37.52
C ARG A 622 37.20 51.27 -36.78
N ARG A 623 36.69 52.30 -37.48
CA ARG A 623 35.74 53.27 -36.91
C ARG A 623 34.33 52.72 -36.82
N ARG A 624 33.60 53.19 -35.82
CA ARG A 624 32.29 52.69 -35.38
C ARG A 624 31.17 52.84 -36.40
N GLU A 625 31.32 53.75 -37.36
CA GLU A 625 30.36 54.03 -38.42
C GLU A 625 30.24 52.89 -39.45
N GLU A 626 31.27 52.03 -39.56
CA GLU A 626 31.30 50.90 -40.49
C GLU A 626 30.51 49.67 -40.01
N LEU A 627 30.01 49.67 -38.76
CA LEU A 627 29.43 48.50 -38.10
C LEU A 627 27.91 48.35 -38.26
N VAL A 628 27.24 49.16 -39.07
CA VAL A 628 25.77 49.13 -39.16
C VAL A 628 25.31 48.70 -40.55
N LYS A 629 24.99 47.41 -40.68
CA LYS A 629 23.97 46.80 -41.55
C LYS A 629 24.16 45.27 -41.56
N ASP A 630 23.75 44.59 -40.50
CA ASP A 630 23.07 43.29 -40.59
C ASP A 630 22.49 42.89 -39.23
N LYS A 631 21.28 42.35 -39.26
CA LYS A 631 20.37 42.17 -38.12
C LYS A 631 20.50 40.78 -37.48
N ASP A 632 21.67 40.17 -37.53
CA ASP A 632 21.91 38.86 -36.91
C ASP A 632 22.58 39.01 -35.54
N LEU A 633 22.23 38.10 -34.62
CA LEU A 633 22.79 38.04 -33.27
C LEU A 633 24.33 38.07 -33.32
N PHE A 634 24.88 39.17 -32.86
CA PHE A 634 26.32 39.42 -32.84
C PHE A 634 26.98 38.58 -31.73
N ILE A 635 27.68 37.51 -32.13
CA ILE A 635 28.74 36.93 -31.31
C ILE A 635 30.05 37.52 -31.83
N PHE A 636 30.68 38.38 -31.02
CA PHE A 636 31.96 39.00 -31.33
C PHE A 636 33.04 37.91 -31.47
N ASN A 637 33.52 37.71 -32.70
CA ASN A 637 34.71 36.90 -32.99
C ASN A 637 35.84 37.85 -33.43
N PRO A 638 36.82 38.16 -32.56
CA PRO A 638 37.88 39.11 -32.87
C PRO A 638 38.88 38.63 -33.94
N HIS A 639 38.77 37.40 -34.45
CA HIS A 639 39.79 36.82 -35.34
C HIS A 639 39.25 36.11 -36.59
N ARG A 640 37.99 36.35 -36.99
CA ARG A 640 37.46 35.78 -38.24
C ARG A 640 37.81 36.67 -39.44
N ASN A 641 38.99 36.49 -40.03
CA ASN A 641 39.32 37.12 -41.31
C ASN A 641 38.51 36.49 -42.46
N THR A 642 37.75 37.35 -43.11
CA THR A 642 37.03 37.12 -44.36
C THR A 642 38.01 37.04 -45.52
N ILE A 643 38.08 35.89 -46.19
CA ILE A 643 38.70 35.80 -47.50
C ILE A 643 37.72 36.41 -48.50
N ARG A 644 38.09 37.53 -49.14
CA ARG A 644 37.58 37.87 -50.47
C ARG A 644 38.71 37.88 -51.48
N LYS A 645 38.37 37.26 -52.60
CA LYS A 645 39.16 36.80 -53.74
C LYS A 645 39.73 37.91 -54.63
N ASP A 646 40.91 37.60 -55.17
CA ASP A 646 41.36 37.79 -56.56
C ASP A 646 41.61 39.22 -57.09
N ARG A 647 42.87 39.62 -57.35
CA ARG A 647 43.63 39.40 -58.61
C ARG A 647 44.87 40.30 -58.73
N ASP A 648 45.96 39.68 -59.20
CA ASP A 648 47.04 40.12 -60.09
C ASP A 648 47.85 41.40 -59.79
N MET A 649 49.19 41.28 -59.94
CA MET A 649 49.95 42.13 -60.87
C MET A 649 51.39 41.59 -61.07
N PRO A 650 52.05 41.95 -62.19
CA PRO A 650 53.06 41.12 -62.87
C PRO A 650 54.48 41.31 -62.34
N ALA A 651 55.39 40.55 -62.95
CA ALA A 651 56.83 40.61 -62.74
C ALA A 651 57.45 42.03 -62.76
N CYS A 652 58.56 42.13 -62.02
CA CYS A 652 59.49 43.23 -61.79
C CYS A 652 59.07 44.29 -60.76
#